data_AF-A0AAD1DKK6-F1
#
_entry.id   AF-A0AAD1DKK6-F1
#
_cell.length_a   1.000
_cell.length_b   1.000
_cell.length_c   1.000
_cell.angle_alpha   90.00
_cell.angle_beta   90.00
_cell.angle_gamma   90.00
#
_symmetry.space_group_name_H-M   'P 1'
#
loop_
_entity.id
_entity.type
_entity.pdbx_description
1 polymer ?
#
loop_
_entity_poly.entity_id
_entity_poly.type
_entity_poly.pdbx_seq_one_letter_code
_entity_poly.pdbx_strand_id
1 'polypeptide(L)'
;MGHIPDLIKDLALILLVGAFVTILFKRIKQPLVLGYIIAGFLVGPHFGYMPTIIDNGNIETFAEIGVIMLLFSLGLEFSFKKLVNVGGTASITALIEILFVGLGGYLTGYLLGWNQMDSLFLAGMLASSSTTIILRAFDELGLKTKQFAKVVFGVLVVEDIIVILLMVVLSTVAITQQFQGSEIVYTVLKLGFFLVLWFLLGIYLLPAFIKKTRKWMDDETVLILSIGLCLGMVLLATQVGFSAELGAFVMGSLIAETVLAEKIEHITQPLKQFFGTIFFVSVGMMIDPHAIYIFAGPIFAITVFTIFGKFFFSSLGALISGQPLKQSIQIGSSMAQIGEFAFIVAALGLSLGVISEFLFPIAVGVSAITTFTTPYFIKLSEPLYHKIVNLFPERWLTYLDNYTSETQKNKNSPFWKKMLHEYNRILIINSIILIAIALLFKYAIIPFLNKQIENELVKNIVLIATATLLASPFLWAILIKKLNIKDGDNTVNSYYLNYSVTGITLNAVRYLVGIFFIGFFIDQITTTTYALIISVPIITILLWIFSDKVQKVHQRIERQFISNLNERERWEYIQNKGNLELQQKNEEAKKGLQEWNAYVAELEVSDRIVFAGMTLNELKWKEQFGINVVYIRRNDRTVHLPNSYVRILPYDKVGILGTEDQISQLKTVFEQSDAVDIGNEDFDINDIILTKITFSTKNPYVGKTIKVSGIQKDLRCHVVGIERNENRILNPESSQMFLGDDVVWLVGDKHRIEYFLKKQKSDFLKV
;
A
#
# COMPACT_ATOMS: atom_id res chain seq x y z
N MET A 1 26.04 41.82 4.25
CA MET A 1 24.88 40.94 4.08
C MET A 1 25.37 39.51 4.21
N GLY A 2 24.70 38.66 4.99
CA GLY A 2 25.16 37.29 5.24
C GLY A 2 25.26 36.50 3.92
N HIS A 3 26.37 35.80 3.70
CA HIS A 3 26.57 34.95 2.53
C HIS A 3 25.65 33.73 2.65
N ILE A 4 24.54 33.71 1.92
CA ILE A 4 23.64 32.55 1.84
C ILE A 4 24.13 31.66 0.69
N PRO A 5 24.40 30.35 0.91
CA PRO A 5 24.75 29.41 -0.16
C PRO A 5 23.73 29.43 -1.30
N ASP A 6 24.21 29.34 -2.54
CA ASP A 6 23.34 29.43 -3.73
C ASP A 6 22.30 28.31 -3.77
N LEU A 7 22.62 27.12 -3.26
CA LEU A 7 21.68 26.02 -3.03
C LEU A 7 20.39 26.46 -2.30
N ILE A 8 20.50 27.30 -1.26
CA ILE A 8 19.32 27.74 -0.49
C ILE A 8 18.44 28.67 -1.34
N LYS A 9 19.06 29.52 -2.16
CA LYS A 9 18.34 30.44 -3.06
C LYS A 9 17.62 29.66 -4.16
N ASP A 10 18.33 28.71 -4.77
CA ASP A 10 17.81 27.86 -5.84
C ASP A 10 16.66 26.99 -5.34
N LEU A 11 16.81 26.38 -4.15
CA LEU A 11 15.75 25.60 -3.52
C LEU A 11 14.53 26.46 -3.18
N ALA A 12 14.73 27.67 -2.64
CA ALA A 12 13.62 28.59 -2.35
C ALA A 12 12.85 28.97 -3.63
N LEU A 13 13.56 29.23 -4.73
CA LEU A 13 12.99 29.55 -6.02
C LEU A 13 12.19 28.37 -6.59
N ILE A 14 12.77 27.17 -6.60
CA ILE A 14 12.13 25.91 -7.03
C ILE A 14 10.82 25.69 -6.27
N LEU A 15 10.84 25.81 -4.94
CA LEU A 15 9.68 25.55 -4.10
C LEU A 15 8.59 26.61 -4.25
N LEU A 16 8.95 27.90 -4.35
CA LEU A 16 7.99 28.99 -4.52
C LEU A 16 7.30 28.92 -5.89
N VAL A 17 8.07 28.76 -6.96
CA VAL A 17 7.51 28.65 -8.32
C VAL A 17 6.73 27.35 -8.45
N GLY A 18 7.27 26.23 -7.94
CA GLY A 18 6.57 24.95 -7.88
C GLY A 18 5.21 25.07 -7.17
N ALA A 19 5.16 25.67 -5.99
CA ALA A 19 3.91 25.88 -5.25
C ALA A 19 2.91 26.75 -6.03
N PHE A 20 3.36 27.86 -6.62
CA PHE A 20 2.51 28.75 -7.41
C PHE A 20 1.91 28.04 -8.63
N VAL A 21 2.74 27.37 -9.43
CA VAL A 21 2.29 26.62 -10.61
C VAL A 21 1.38 25.46 -10.21
N THR A 22 1.66 24.78 -9.10
CA THR A 22 0.80 23.71 -8.57
C THR A 22 -0.59 24.24 -8.21
N ILE A 23 -0.69 25.41 -7.57
CA ILE A 23 -1.98 26.05 -7.27
C ILE A 23 -2.74 26.38 -8.55
N LEU A 24 -2.05 26.92 -9.56
CA LEU A 24 -2.64 27.20 -10.87
C LEU A 24 -3.18 25.92 -11.51
N PHE A 25 -2.39 24.84 -11.52
CA PHE A 25 -2.73 23.53 -12.08
C PHE A 25 -3.90 22.87 -11.34
N LYS A 26 -3.95 22.96 -10.02
CA LYS A 26 -5.12 22.52 -9.23
C LYS A 26 -6.37 23.30 -9.63
N ARG A 27 -6.26 24.61 -9.83
CA ARG A 27 -7.39 25.47 -10.21
C ARG A 27 -7.94 25.14 -11.60
N ILE A 28 -7.07 24.92 -12.58
CA ILE A 28 -7.49 24.48 -13.92
C ILE A 28 -7.83 23.00 -13.99
N LYS A 29 -7.70 22.29 -12.86
CA LYS A 29 -7.76 20.83 -12.76
C LYS A 29 -6.80 20.26 -13.83
N GLN A 30 -5.52 20.14 -13.54
CA GLN A 30 -4.53 19.46 -14.40
C GLN A 30 -3.59 18.62 -13.52
N PRO A 31 -2.93 17.58 -14.06
CA PRO A 31 -2.00 16.74 -13.29
C PRO A 31 -0.86 17.57 -12.66
N LEU A 32 -0.54 17.32 -11.39
CA LEU A 32 0.46 18.10 -10.66
C LEU A 32 1.88 17.92 -11.21
N VAL A 33 2.21 16.70 -11.65
CA VAL A 33 3.52 16.37 -12.25
C VAL A 33 3.82 17.28 -13.44
N LEU A 34 2.84 17.52 -14.32
CA LEU A 34 2.97 18.45 -15.44
C LEU A 34 3.20 19.89 -14.96
N GLY A 35 2.56 20.29 -13.85
CA GLY A 35 2.79 21.57 -13.20
C GLY A 35 4.22 21.72 -12.69
N TYR A 36 4.80 20.70 -12.07
CA TYR A 36 6.20 20.72 -11.62
C TYR A 36 7.18 20.80 -12.79
N ILE A 37 6.93 20.07 -13.87
CA ILE A 37 7.74 20.13 -15.09
C ILE A 37 7.69 21.55 -15.69
N ILE A 38 6.51 22.18 -15.76
CA ILE A 38 6.39 23.56 -16.25
C ILE A 38 7.05 24.55 -15.29
N ALA A 39 6.96 24.35 -13.98
CA ALA A 39 7.70 25.17 -13.01
C ALA A 39 9.21 25.06 -13.25
N GLY A 40 9.72 23.86 -13.53
CA GLY A 40 11.10 23.64 -13.96
C GLY A 40 11.46 24.38 -15.23
N PHE A 41 10.64 24.29 -16.26
CA PHE A 41 10.84 25.02 -17.50
C PHE A 41 10.91 26.54 -17.28
N LEU A 42 10.04 27.09 -16.42
CA LEU A 42 10.00 28.51 -16.10
C LEU A 42 11.24 29.00 -15.33
N VAL A 43 11.81 28.17 -14.47
CA VAL A 43 13.01 28.49 -13.67
C VAL A 43 14.30 28.02 -14.37
N GLY A 44 14.16 27.29 -15.47
CA GLY A 44 15.24 26.70 -16.24
C GLY A 44 16.02 27.71 -17.07
N PRO A 45 17.21 27.33 -17.55
CA PRO A 45 18.10 28.22 -18.30
C PRO A 45 17.54 28.65 -19.66
N HIS A 46 16.59 27.89 -20.21
CA HIS A 46 15.97 28.17 -21.50
C HIS A 46 14.86 29.24 -21.44
N PHE A 47 14.46 29.69 -20.24
CA PHE A 47 13.41 30.69 -20.06
C PHE A 47 13.95 31.98 -19.41
N GLY A 48 14.44 32.91 -20.23
CA GLY A 48 15.14 34.13 -19.75
C GLY A 48 14.28 35.21 -19.10
N TYR A 49 12.97 35.00 -18.88
CA TYR A 49 12.06 35.99 -18.28
C TYR A 49 11.88 35.84 -16.77
N MET A 50 12.39 34.76 -16.17
CA MET A 50 12.38 34.52 -14.72
C MET A 50 13.82 34.39 -14.19
N PRO A 51 14.03 34.56 -12.87
CA PRO A 51 15.32 34.22 -12.26
C PRO A 51 15.65 32.76 -12.56
N THR A 52 16.85 32.52 -13.08
CA THR A 52 17.35 31.17 -13.35
C THR A 52 18.17 30.68 -12.16
N ILE A 53 18.14 29.36 -11.97
CA ILE A 53 18.99 28.64 -11.04
C ILE A 53 20.48 28.87 -11.31
N ILE A 54 21.25 28.96 -10.23
CA ILE A 54 22.67 29.35 -10.26
C ILE A 54 23.60 28.11 -10.25
N ASP A 55 23.25 27.05 -9.51
CA ASP A 55 24.11 25.86 -9.33
C ASP A 55 23.41 24.55 -9.70
N ASN A 56 23.67 24.06 -10.93
CA ASN A 56 23.07 22.85 -11.47
C ASN A 56 23.53 21.56 -10.74
N GLY A 57 24.78 21.48 -10.29
CA GLY A 57 25.32 20.22 -9.71
C GLY A 57 24.70 19.88 -8.36
N ASN A 58 24.40 20.90 -7.56
CA ASN A 58 23.67 20.73 -6.31
C ASN A 58 22.23 20.21 -6.56
N ILE A 59 21.57 20.66 -7.63
CA ILE A 59 20.19 20.27 -7.94
C ILE A 59 20.11 18.86 -8.51
N GLU A 60 21.10 18.43 -9.29
CA GLU A 60 21.24 17.04 -9.74
C GLU A 60 21.26 16.08 -8.54
N THR A 61 22.05 16.39 -7.50
CA THR A 61 22.13 15.56 -6.28
C THR A 61 20.76 15.47 -5.56
N PHE A 62 20.02 16.58 -5.47
CA PHE A 62 18.66 16.56 -4.90
C PHE A 62 17.66 15.80 -5.77
N ALA A 63 17.81 15.87 -7.10
CA ALA A 63 17.00 15.10 -8.03
C ALA A 63 17.23 13.59 -7.88
N GLU A 64 18.49 13.15 -7.72
CA GLU A 64 18.83 11.74 -7.41
C GLU A 64 18.17 11.27 -6.10
N ILE A 65 18.24 12.07 -5.03
CA ILE A 65 17.54 11.77 -3.77
C ILE A 65 16.03 11.70 -4.01
N GLY A 66 15.48 12.58 -4.87
CA GLY A 66 14.09 12.52 -5.31
C GLY A 66 13.72 11.21 -5.99
N VAL A 67 14.53 10.70 -6.91
CA VAL A 67 14.31 9.40 -7.54
C VAL A 67 14.32 8.28 -6.50
N ILE A 68 15.28 8.29 -5.57
CA ILE A 68 15.37 7.31 -4.48
C ILE A 68 14.10 7.33 -3.62
N MET A 69 13.64 8.51 -3.19
CA MET A 69 12.44 8.65 -2.35
C MET A 69 11.15 8.28 -3.10
N LEU A 70 11.06 8.61 -4.39
CA LEU A 70 9.94 8.21 -5.24
C LEU A 70 9.88 6.68 -5.38
N LEU A 71 11.01 6.03 -5.69
CA LEU A 71 11.08 4.58 -5.83
C LEU A 71 10.89 3.83 -4.52
N PHE A 72 11.36 4.39 -3.41
CA PHE A 72 11.07 3.87 -2.08
C PHE A 72 9.57 3.89 -1.79
N SER A 73 8.90 5.03 -2.03
CA SER A 73 7.45 5.14 -1.87
C SER A 73 6.70 4.21 -2.81
N LEU A 74 7.13 4.07 -4.05
CA LEU A 74 6.55 3.11 -5.00
C LEU A 74 6.72 1.67 -4.52
N GLY A 75 7.88 1.36 -3.92
CA GLY A 75 8.10 0.09 -3.24
C GLY A 75 7.13 -0.13 -2.08
N LEU A 76 6.81 0.89 -1.29
CA LEU A 76 5.82 0.79 -0.19
C LEU A 76 4.39 0.53 -0.69
N GLU A 77 4.02 1.15 -1.81
CA GLU A 77 2.71 0.98 -2.45
C GLU A 77 2.56 -0.42 -3.06
N PHE A 78 3.67 -0.99 -3.52
CA PHE A 78 3.76 -2.33 -4.08
C PHE A 78 3.61 -3.42 -3.00
N SER A 79 2.54 -4.21 -3.12
CA SER A 79 2.45 -5.48 -2.38
C SER A 79 2.29 -6.65 -3.35
N PHE A 80 3.05 -7.71 -3.11
CA PHE A 80 3.05 -8.89 -3.98
C PHE A 80 1.69 -9.58 -3.99
N LYS A 81 0.94 -9.45 -2.89
CA LYS A 81 -0.40 -10.02 -2.77
C LYS A 81 -1.46 -9.18 -3.46
N LYS A 82 -1.35 -7.84 -3.48
CA LYS A 82 -2.22 -7.00 -4.32
C LYS A 82 -2.12 -7.43 -5.79
N LEU A 83 -0.91 -7.73 -6.29
CA LEU A 83 -0.70 -8.25 -7.64
C LEU A 83 -1.44 -9.58 -7.89
N VAL A 84 -1.35 -10.53 -6.95
CA VAL A 84 -2.04 -11.83 -7.05
C VAL A 84 -3.57 -11.68 -6.99
N ASN A 85 -4.05 -10.67 -6.27
CA ASN A 85 -5.47 -10.36 -6.13
C ASN A 85 -6.03 -9.57 -7.34
N VAL A 86 -5.18 -9.08 -8.25
CA VAL A 86 -5.67 -8.45 -9.48
C VAL A 86 -6.35 -9.51 -10.36
N GLY A 87 -7.55 -9.19 -10.86
CA GLY A 87 -8.31 -10.10 -11.70
C GLY A 87 -7.51 -10.53 -12.93
N GLY A 88 -7.47 -11.84 -13.22
CA GLY A 88 -6.66 -12.38 -14.33
C GLY A 88 -6.94 -11.77 -15.71
N THR A 89 -8.12 -11.17 -15.90
CA THR A 89 -8.43 -10.42 -17.13
C THR A 89 -7.56 -9.17 -17.29
N ALA A 90 -7.37 -8.41 -16.20
CA ALA A 90 -6.54 -7.23 -16.19
C ALA A 90 -5.06 -7.58 -16.38
N SER A 91 -4.58 -8.65 -15.74
CA SER A 91 -3.19 -9.10 -15.91
C SER A 91 -2.85 -9.53 -17.32
N ILE A 92 -3.74 -10.28 -17.99
CA ILE A 92 -3.56 -10.69 -19.39
C ILE A 92 -3.55 -9.46 -20.31
N THR A 93 -4.48 -8.53 -20.08
CA THR A 93 -4.57 -7.30 -20.87
C THR A 93 -3.30 -6.47 -20.77
N ALA A 94 -2.84 -6.20 -19.53
CA ALA A 94 -1.62 -5.44 -19.27
C ALA A 94 -0.38 -6.10 -19.88
N LEU A 95 -0.24 -7.43 -19.76
CA LEU A 95 0.92 -8.15 -20.31
C LEU A 95 1.00 -8.06 -21.83
N ILE A 96 -0.15 -8.21 -22.51
CA ILE A 96 -0.24 -8.09 -23.97
C ILE A 96 0.07 -6.65 -24.38
N GLU A 97 -0.55 -5.67 -23.72
CA GLU A 97 -0.29 -4.26 -23.97
C GLU A 97 1.20 -3.93 -23.84
N ILE A 98 1.81 -4.19 -22.69
CA ILE A 98 3.21 -3.86 -22.42
C ILE A 98 4.15 -4.54 -23.42
N LEU A 99 3.91 -5.81 -23.73
CA LEU A 99 4.74 -6.56 -24.68
C LEU A 99 4.69 -5.93 -26.07
N PHE A 100 3.50 -5.73 -26.63
CA PHE A 100 3.36 -5.26 -28.01
C PHE A 100 3.58 -3.75 -28.18
N VAL A 101 3.16 -2.94 -27.21
CA VAL A 101 3.45 -1.50 -27.18
C VAL A 101 4.94 -1.27 -26.95
N GLY A 102 5.56 -2.04 -26.05
CA GLY A 102 7.02 -2.00 -25.84
C GLY A 102 7.80 -2.39 -27.09
N LEU A 103 7.44 -3.51 -27.73
CA LEU A 103 8.06 -3.91 -29.00
C LEU A 103 7.86 -2.86 -30.10
N GLY A 104 6.65 -2.32 -30.25
CA GLY A 104 6.38 -1.27 -31.23
C GLY A 104 7.10 0.04 -30.90
N GLY A 105 7.28 0.38 -29.63
CA GLY A 105 8.09 1.50 -29.17
C GLY A 105 9.57 1.34 -29.54
N TYR A 106 10.14 0.18 -29.22
CA TYR A 106 11.51 -0.17 -29.61
C TYR A 106 11.71 -0.09 -31.13
N LEU A 107 10.79 -0.69 -31.90
CA LEU A 107 10.82 -0.64 -33.36
C LEU A 107 10.68 0.79 -33.89
N THR A 108 9.84 1.61 -33.29
CA THR A 108 9.67 3.02 -33.67
C THR A 108 10.96 3.80 -33.45
N GLY A 109 11.61 3.66 -32.31
CA GLY A 109 12.92 4.27 -32.03
C GLY A 109 14.00 3.80 -33.01
N TYR A 110 14.05 2.49 -33.27
CA TYR A 110 14.99 1.90 -34.22
C TYR A 110 14.76 2.42 -35.66
N LEU A 111 13.51 2.53 -36.11
CA LEU A 111 13.16 3.08 -37.42
C LEU A 111 13.47 4.58 -37.55
N LEU A 112 13.42 5.31 -36.43
CA LEU A 112 13.86 6.71 -36.36
C LEU A 112 15.39 6.86 -36.32
N GLY A 113 16.14 5.74 -36.38
CA GLY A 113 17.60 5.72 -36.40
C GLY A 113 18.25 5.88 -35.02
N TRP A 114 17.51 5.67 -33.94
CA TRP A 114 18.05 5.80 -32.59
C TRP A 114 18.88 4.59 -32.19
N ASN A 115 19.76 4.77 -31.20
CA ASN A 115 20.57 3.66 -30.70
C ASN A 115 19.68 2.62 -29.96
N GLN A 116 20.25 1.45 -29.65
CA GLN A 116 19.50 0.37 -29.01
C GLN A 116 18.99 0.74 -27.61
N MET A 117 19.76 1.53 -26.86
CA MET A 117 19.39 1.95 -25.49
C MET A 117 18.27 2.99 -25.49
N ASP A 118 18.36 4.01 -26.33
CA ASP A 118 17.32 5.00 -26.59
C ASP A 118 16.01 4.29 -26.99
N SER A 119 16.10 3.32 -27.90
CA SER A 119 14.93 2.54 -28.34
C SER A 119 14.34 1.67 -27.22
N LEU A 120 15.19 1.07 -26.37
CA LEU A 120 14.77 0.23 -25.25
C LEU A 120 14.13 1.06 -24.12
N PHE A 121 14.68 2.24 -23.82
CA PHE A 121 14.09 3.15 -22.86
C PHE A 121 12.79 3.76 -23.38
N LEU A 122 12.71 4.11 -24.67
CA LEU A 122 11.45 4.51 -25.29
C LEU A 122 10.37 3.43 -25.12
N ALA A 123 10.71 2.16 -25.32
CA ALA A 123 9.79 1.05 -25.09
C ALA A 123 9.27 1.02 -23.64
N GLY A 124 10.16 1.19 -22.66
CA GLY A 124 9.78 1.25 -21.25
C GLY A 124 8.91 2.46 -20.89
N MET A 125 9.14 3.59 -21.54
CA MET A 125 8.35 4.81 -21.34
C MET A 125 6.94 4.67 -21.91
N LEU A 126 6.80 4.04 -23.08
CA LEU A 126 5.50 3.77 -23.68
C LEU A 126 4.72 2.67 -22.97
N ALA A 127 5.38 1.81 -22.19
CA ALA A 127 4.73 0.70 -21.49
C ALA A 127 3.77 1.13 -20.36
N SER A 128 3.88 2.36 -19.85
CA SER A 128 3.06 2.86 -18.73
C SER A 128 1.95 3.79 -19.17
N SER A 129 0.75 3.64 -18.59
CA SER A 129 -0.38 4.56 -18.72
C SER A 129 -0.58 5.43 -17.47
N SER A 130 -1.21 6.62 -17.60
CA SER A 130 -1.41 7.50 -16.43
C SER A 130 -2.70 7.18 -15.67
N THR A 131 -2.54 6.67 -14.45
CA THR A 131 -3.65 6.42 -13.50
C THR A 131 -4.40 7.71 -13.13
N THR A 132 -3.67 8.79 -12.83
CA THR A 132 -4.26 10.08 -12.42
C THR A 132 -5.16 10.69 -13.51
N ILE A 133 -4.71 10.66 -14.77
CA ILE A 133 -5.49 11.23 -15.87
C ILE A 133 -6.73 10.37 -16.17
N ILE A 134 -6.62 9.04 -16.16
CA ILE A 134 -7.75 8.14 -16.43
C ILE A 134 -8.81 8.24 -15.33
N LEU A 135 -8.41 8.18 -14.06
CA LEU A 135 -9.33 8.28 -12.93
C LEU A 135 -10.16 9.56 -12.99
N ARG A 136 -9.49 10.65 -13.36
CA ARG A 136 -10.14 11.94 -13.49
C ARG A 136 -11.05 12.03 -14.70
N ALA A 137 -10.63 11.53 -15.86
CA ALA A 137 -11.51 11.46 -17.03
C ALA A 137 -12.77 10.61 -16.72
N PHE A 138 -12.63 9.54 -15.94
CA PHE A 138 -13.76 8.71 -15.51
C PHE A 138 -14.66 9.41 -14.48
N ASP A 139 -14.10 10.23 -13.60
CA ASP A 139 -14.89 11.10 -12.71
C ASP A 139 -15.72 12.10 -13.51
N GLU A 140 -15.08 12.84 -14.42
CA GLU A 140 -15.73 13.88 -15.21
C GLU A 140 -16.81 13.33 -16.15
N LEU A 141 -16.63 12.09 -16.65
CA LEU A 141 -17.58 11.42 -17.53
C LEU A 141 -18.59 10.51 -16.78
N GLY A 142 -18.49 10.38 -15.46
CA GLY A 142 -19.39 9.51 -14.66
C GLY A 142 -19.25 8.02 -14.95
N LEU A 143 -18.05 7.54 -15.32
CA LEU A 143 -17.79 6.17 -15.81
C LEU A 143 -17.27 5.21 -14.73
N LYS A 144 -16.90 5.70 -13.53
CA LYS A 144 -16.23 4.91 -12.47
C LYS A 144 -16.95 3.62 -12.08
N THR A 145 -18.28 3.60 -12.11
CA THR A 145 -19.09 2.45 -11.66
C THR A 145 -19.30 1.40 -12.75
N LYS A 146 -18.86 1.66 -14.00
CA LYS A 146 -19.02 0.73 -15.13
C LYS A 146 -18.07 -0.47 -14.99
N GLN A 147 -18.47 -1.61 -15.54
CA GLN A 147 -17.69 -2.86 -15.43
C GLN A 147 -16.31 -2.75 -16.12
N PHE A 148 -16.24 -2.10 -17.28
CA PHE A 148 -14.96 -1.90 -17.98
C PHE A 148 -13.98 -1.04 -17.17
N ALA A 149 -14.48 -0.07 -16.38
CA ALA A 149 -13.65 0.79 -15.54
C ALA A 149 -12.92 -0.02 -14.45
N LYS A 150 -13.56 -1.07 -13.89
CA LYS A 150 -12.90 -1.99 -12.96
C LYS A 150 -11.75 -2.75 -13.61
N VAL A 151 -11.90 -3.15 -14.87
CA VAL A 151 -10.83 -3.81 -15.63
C VAL A 151 -9.70 -2.81 -15.88
N VAL A 152 -10.00 -1.60 -16.33
CA VAL A 152 -9.03 -0.51 -16.52
C VAL A 152 -8.23 -0.26 -15.24
N PHE A 153 -8.88 -0.12 -14.07
CA PHE A 153 -8.17 0.04 -12.80
C PHE A 153 -7.26 -1.15 -12.48
N GLY A 154 -7.70 -2.37 -12.74
CA GLY A 154 -6.86 -3.54 -12.58
C GLY A 154 -5.65 -3.54 -13.52
N VAL A 155 -5.83 -3.13 -14.78
CA VAL A 155 -4.76 -3.05 -15.79
C VAL A 155 -3.73 -2.02 -15.35
N LEU A 156 -4.15 -0.83 -14.92
CA LEU A 156 -3.27 0.23 -14.42
C LEU A 156 -2.39 -0.25 -13.26
N VAL A 157 -2.98 -0.95 -12.29
CA VAL A 157 -2.21 -1.51 -11.17
C VAL A 157 -1.17 -2.52 -11.65
N VAL A 158 -1.49 -3.36 -12.62
CA VAL A 158 -0.53 -4.35 -13.16
C VAL A 158 0.54 -3.67 -14.00
N GLU A 159 0.18 -2.66 -14.79
CA GLU A 159 1.12 -1.86 -15.58
C GLU A 159 2.15 -1.19 -14.70
N ASP A 160 1.72 -0.45 -13.68
CA ASP A 160 2.60 0.26 -12.76
C ASP A 160 3.61 -0.71 -12.14
N ILE A 161 3.17 -1.91 -11.76
CA ILE A 161 4.03 -2.96 -11.22
C ILE A 161 5.06 -3.45 -12.24
N ILE A 162 4.62 -3.79 -13.45
CA ILE A 162 5.51 -4.32 -14.49
C ILE A 162 6.50 -3.24 -14.93
N VAL A 163 6.09 -1.98 -15.03
CA VAL A 163 6.95 -0.85 -15.39
C VAL A 163 8.03 -0.65 -14.33
N ILE A 164 7.70 -0.75 -13.04
CA ILE A 164 8.71 -0.69 -11.98
C ILE A 164 9.71 -1.85 -12.11
N LEU A 165 9.24 -3.09 -12.34
CA LEU A 165 10.14 -4.22 -12.58
C LEU A 165 11.01 -4.00 -13.83
N LEU A 166 10.44 -3.42 -14.89
CA LEU A 166 11.14 -3.08 -16.11
C LEU A 166 12.23 -2.04 -15.83
N MET A 167 11.95 -0.98 -15.07
CA MET A 167 12.95 0.02 -14.66
C MET A 167 14.15 -0.62 -13.95
N VAL A 168 13.88 -1.55 -13.03
CA VAL A 168 14.91 -2.30 -12.30
C VAL A 168 15.78 -3.14 -13.25
N VAL A 169 15.18 -3.74 -14.27
CA VAL A 169 15.91 -4.47 -15.32
C VAL A 169 16.71 -3.52 -16.20
N LEU A 170 16.11 -2.42 -16.66
CA LEU A 170 16.74 -1.41 -17.52
C LEU A 170 17.95 -0.75 -16.83
N SER A 171 17.83 -0.38 -15.55
CA SER A 171 18.93 0.19 -14.79
C SER A 171 20.08 -0.78 -14.60
N THR A 172 19.77 -2.06 -14.39
CA THR A 172 20.80 -3.09 -14.23
C THR A 172 21.53 -3.32 -15.55
N VAL A 173 20.81 -3.45 -16.67
CA VAL A 173 21.41 -3.63 -18.01
C VAL A 173 22.25 -2.40 -18.38
N ALA A 174 21.78 -1.21 -18.04
CA ALA A 174 22.50 0.05 -18.24
C ALA A 174 23.84 0.08 -17.48
N ILE A 175 23.86 -0.31 -16.21
CA ILE A 175 25.07 -0.31 -15.37
C ILE A 175 26.06 -1.41 -15.78
N THR A 176 25.58 -2.60 -16.15
CA THR A 176 26.48 -3.70 -16.51
C THR A 176 27.09 -3.56 -17.90
N GLN A 177 26.53 -2.70 -18.77
CA GLN A 177 26.94 -2.51 -20.17
C GLN A 177 27.05 -3.83 -20.97
N GLN A 178 26.34 -4.87 -20.52
CA GLN A 178 26.38 -6.21 -21.08
C GLN A 178 25.25 -6.36 -22.10
N PHE A 179 25.59 -6.20 -23.39
CA PHE A 179 24.62 -6.21 -24.49
C PHE A 179 24.54 -7.53 -25.26
N GLN A 180 25.36 -8.52 -24.90
CA GLN A 180 25.27 -9.85 -25.52
C GLN A 180 24.14 -10.66 -24.87
N GLY A 181 23.34 -11.37 -25.68
CA GLY A 181 22.14 -12.07 -25.20
C GLY A 181 22.37 -13.06 -24.06
N SER A 182 23.53 -13.71 -24.00
CA SER A 182 23.94 -14.57 -22.87
C SER A 182 24.24 -13.78 -21.59
N GLU A 183 24.84 -12.60 -21.72
CA GLU A 183 25.19 -11.73 -20.60
C GLU A 183 23.97 -11.01 -20.03
N ILE A 184 23.00 -10.63 -20.89
CA ILE A 184 21.70 -10.09 -20.46
C ILE A 184 20.95 -11.14 -19.65
N VAL A 185 20.87 -12.39 -20.13
CA VAL A 185 20.22 -13.49 -19.39
C VAL A 185 20.93 -13.73 -18.05
N TYR A 186 22.27 -13.72 -18.02
CA TYR A 186 23.03 -13.83 -16.78
C TYR A 186 22.74 -12.67 -15.82
N THR A 187 22.67 -11.44 -16.33
CA THR A 187 22.39 -10.24 -15.53
C THR A 187 20.97 -10.27 -14.97
N VAL A 188 19.97 -10.65 -15.77
CA VAL A 188 18.58 -10.82 -15.34
C VAL A 188 18.45 -11.94 -14.30
N LEU A 189 19.17 -13.05 -14.48
CA LEU A 189 19.19 -14.13 -13.49
C LEU A 189 19.89 -13.70 -12.19
N LYS A 190 21.02 -12.98 -12.28
CA LYS A 190 21.74 -12.42 -11.12
C LYS A 190 20.86 -11.42 -10.36
N LEU A 191 20.14 -10.57 -11.09
CA LEU A 191 19.16 -9.62 -10.57
C LEU A 191 17.99 -10.34 -9.89
N GLY A 192 17.36 -11.29 -10.57
CA GLY A 192 16.24 -12.06 -10.01
C GLY A 192 16.67 -12.84 -8.77
N PHE A 193 17.88 -13.40 -8.79
CA PHE A 193 18.46 -14.05 -7.64
C PHE A 193 18.67 -13.05 -6.47
N PHE A 194 19.25 -11.87 -6.73
CA PHE A 194 19.44 -10.82 -5.73
C PHE A 194 18.11 -10.37 -5.11
N LEU A 195 17.11 -10.08 -5.95
CA LEU A 195 15.77 -9.68 -5.52
C LEU A 195 15.15 -10.75 -4.63
N VAL A 196 15.13 -12.01 -5.06
CA VAL A 196 14.49 -13.05 -4.27
C VAL A 196 15.27 -13.37 -2.99
N LEU A 197 16.60 -13.32 -3.01
CA LEU A 197 17.41 -13.46 -1.81
C LEU A 197 17.05 -12.38 -0.77
N TRP A 198 17.14 -11.11 -1.16
CA TRP A 198 16.85 -10.00 -0.25
C TRP A 198 15.39 -9.98 0.16
N PHE A 199 14.47 -10.40 -0.71
CA PHE A 199 13.08 -10.55 -0.38
C PHE A 199 12.87 -11.60 0.73
N LEU A 200 13.46 -12.78 0.57
CA LEU A 200 13.36 -13.87 1.56
C LEU A 200 14.03 -13.50 2.89
N LEU A 201 15.20 -12.85 2.85
CA LEU A 201 15.88 -12.37 4.04
C LEU A 201 15.07 -11.26 4.72
N GLY A 202 14.58 -10.28 3.96
CA GLY A 202 13.85 -9.14 4.48
C GLY A 202 12.53 -9.52 5.13
N ILE A 203 11.74 -10.42 4.53
CA ILE A 203 10.50 -10.94 5.14
C ILE A 203 10.77 -11.65 6.48
N TYR A 204 11.96 -12.23 6.67
CA TYR A 204 12.31 -12.85 7.93
C TYR A 204 12.85 -11.84 8.94
N LEU A 205 13.84 -11.03 8.54
CA LEU A 205 14.59 -10.13 9.41
C LEU A 205 13.78 -8.89 9.80
N LEU A 206 13.10 -8.27 8.85
CA LEU A 206 12.47 -6.96 9.03
C LEU A 206 11.23 -7.03 9.95
N PRO A 207 10.24 -7.92 9.74
CA PRO A 207 9.14 -8.08 10.69
C PRO A 207 9.61 -8.50 12.08
N ALA A 208 10.62 -9.37 12.16
CA ALA A 208 11.18 -9.82 13.44
C ALA A 208 11.84 -8.65 14.21
N PHE A 209 12.58 -7.80 13.51
CA PHE A 209 13.16 -6.59 14.07
C PHE A 209 12.08 -5.62 14.55
N ILE A 210 11.13 -5.25 13.67
CA ILE A 210 10.01 -4.34 13.97
C ILE A 210 9.21 -4.84 15.18
N LYS A 211 8.89 -6.13 15.24
CA LYS A 211 8.12 -6.71 16.35
C LYS A 211 8.85 -6.58 17.69
N LYS A 212 10.18 -6.70 17.69
CA LYS A 212 11.00 -6.59 18.90
C LYS A 212 11.14 -5.13 19.36
N THR A 213 11.22 -4.20 18.42
CA THR A 213 11.44 -2.78 18.70
C THR A 213 10.17 -1.95 18.79
N ARG A 214 9.00 -2.49 18.40
CA ARG A 214 7.69 -1.80 18.35
C ARG A 214 7.36 -0.94 19.58
N LYS A 215 7.78 -1.36 20.78
CA LYS A 215 7.53 -0.61 22.02
C LYS A 215 8.22 0.75 22.08
N TRP A 216 9.27 0.94 21.30
CA TRP A 216 10.07 2.15 21.21
C TRP A 216 9.90 2.88 19.86
N MET A 217 8.89 2.51 19.08
CA MET A 217 8.66 3.03 17.72
C MET A 217 7.51 4.04 17.71
N ASP A 218 7.82 5.29 18.03
CA ASP A 218 6.97 6.44 17.75
C ASP A 218 7.10 6.91 16.29
N ASP A 219 6.33 7.92 15.88
CA ASP A 219 6.28 8.37 14.49
C ASP A 219 7.63 8.88 13.99
N GLU A 220 8.37 9.59 14.84
CA GLU A 220 9.72 10.09 14.54
C GLU A 220 10.72 8.94 14.36
N THR A 221 10.77 7.99 15.31
CA THR A 221 11.68 6.84 15.22
C THR A 221 11.36 5.97 14.01
N VAL A 222 10.07 5.77 13.68
CA VAL A 222 9.65 4.99 12.50
C VAL A 222 10.10 5.69 11.22
N LEU A 223 9.98 7.01 11.13
CA LEU A 223 10.43 7.79 9.99
C LEU A 223 11.94 7.64 9.79
N ILE A 224 12.73 7.92 10.83
CA ILE A 224 14.20 7.82 10.78
C ILE A 224 14.64 6.40 10.43
N LEU A 225 14.02 5.39 11.05
CA LEU A 225 14.32 3.99 10.75
C LEU A 225 14.00 3.65 9.29
N SER A 226 12.84 4.07 8.77
CA SER A 226 12.42 3.75 7.41
C SER A 226 13.36 4.34 6.35
N ILE A 227 13.76 5.60 6.51
CA ILE A 227 14.72 6.27 5.62
C ILE A 227 16.12 5.66 5.79
N GLY A 228 16.54 5.38 7.02
CA GLY A 228 17.82 4.74 7.30
C GLY A 228 17.94 3.35 6.66
N LEU A 229 16.88 2.56 6.71
CA LEU A 229 16.81 1.27 6.02
C LEU A 229 16.79 1.43 4.51
N CYS A 230 16.06 2.42 3.97
CA CYS A 230 16.04 2.74 2.55
C CYS A 230 17.45 3.05 2.03
N LEU A 231 18.12 4.03 2.63
CA LEU A 231 19.48 4.43 2.25
C LEU A 231 20.51 3.32 2.53
N GLY A 232 20.33 2.54 3.59
CA GLY A 232 21.15 1.36 3.85
C GLY A 232 21.05 0.33 2.73
N MET A 233 19.85 0.06 2.22
CA MET A 233 19.65 -0.86 1.09
C MET A 233 20.18 -0.29 -0.23
N VAL A 234 20.08 1.04 -0.44
CA VAL A 234 20.71 1.74 -1.56
C VAL A 234 22.22 1.48 -1.57
N LEU A 235 22.91 1.69 -0.43
CA LEU A 235 24.36 1.46 -0.33
C LEU A 235 24.73 -0.01 -0.56
N LEU A 236 23.91 -0.95 -0.07
CA LEU A 236 24.14 -2.38 -0.30
C LEU A 236 23.94 -2.76 -1.77
N ALA A 237 22.92 -2.22 -2.43
CA ALA A 237 22.67 -2.47 -3.84
C ALA A 237 23.82 -1.97 -4.71
N THR A 238 24.31 -0.75 -4.47
CA THR A 238 25.43 -0.17 -5.22
C THR A 238 26.74 -0.92 -5.02
N GLN A 239 27.02 -1.40 -3.80
CA GLN A 239 28.18 -2.25 -3.52
C GLN A 239 28.16 -3.61 -4.26
N VAL A 240 26.97 -4.17 -4.50
CA VAL A 240 26.80 -5.43 -5.24
C VAL A 240 26.85 -5.23 -6.77
N GLY A 241 26.90 -3.96 -7.22
CA GLY A 241 26.94 -3.57 -8.62
C GLY A 241 25.55 -3.39 -9.24
N PHE A 242 24.56 -2.99 -8.45
CA PHE A 242 23.21 -2.63 -8.89
C PHE A 242 22.94 -1.13 -8.70
N SER A 243 21.87 -0.60 -9.31
CA SER A 243 21.46 0.80 -9.20
C SER A 243 20.97 1.17 -7.80
N ALA A 244 21.15 2.43 -7.38
CA ALA A 244 20.65 2.94 -6.10
C ALA A 244 19.11 2.80 -5.98
N GLU A 245 18.44 3.10 -7.07
CA GLU A 245 17.01 3.01 -7.35
C GLU A 245 16.42 1.65 -7.02
N LEU A 246 17.10 0.58 -7.45
CA LEU A 246 16.74 -0.80 -7.13
C LEU A 246 16.79 -1.02 -5.62
N GLY A 247 17.83 -0.56 -4.93
CA GLY A 247 17.94 -0.71 -3.48
C GLY A 247 16.79 -0.03 -2.74
N ALA A 248 16.44 1.18 -3.15
CA ALA A 248 15.31 1.94 -2.60
C ALA A 248 13.97 1.19 -2.81
N PHE A 249 13.70 0.74 -4.03
CA PHE A 249 12.49 -0.01 -4.37
C PHE A 249 12.39 -1.33 -3.59
N VAL A 250 13.49 -2.10 -3.53
CA VAL A 250 13.54 -3.37 -2.79
C VAL A 250 13.23 -3.14 -1.31
N MET A 251 13.83 -2.13 -0.68
CA MET A 251 13.55 -1.84 0.72
C MET A 251 12.10 -1.42 0.94
N GLY A 252 11.55 -0.57 0.06
CA GLY A 252 10.13 -0.20 0.10
C GLY A 252 9.22 -1.42 0.04
N SER A 253 9.46 -2.31 -0.94
CA SER A 253 8.67 -3.55 -1.11
C SER A 253 8.78 -4.51 0.07
N LEU A 254 9.93 -4.54 0.74
CA LEU A 254 10.14 -5.33 1.95
C LEU A 254 9.35 -4.77 3.13
N ILE A 255 9.32 -3.44 3.28
CA ILE A 255 8.53 -2.76 4.31
C ILE A 255 7.03 -2.91 4.04
N ALA A 256 6.61 -2.91 2.77
CA ALA A 256 5.21 -3.04 2.36
C ALA A 256 4.53 -4.33 2.87
N GLU A 257 5.31 -5.38 3.10
CA GLU A 257 4.86 -6.66 3.65
C GLU A 257 4.79 -6.67 5.20
N THR A 258 5.19 -5.58 5.87
CA THR A 258 5.15 -5.43 7.33
C THR A 258 3.86 -4.77 7.81
N VAL A 259 3.55 -4.89 9.11
CA VAL A 259 2.40 -4.23 9.75
C VAL A 259 2.54 -2.70 9.87
N LEU A 260 3.74 -2.15 9.62
CA LEU A 260 3.99 -0.70 9.67
C LEU A 260 3.92 -0.03 8.29
N ALA A 261 3.64 -0.78 7.22
CA ALA A 261 3.64 -0.27 5.85
C ALA A 261 2.82 1.02 5.68
N GLU A 262 1.55 1.00 6.09
CA GLU A 262 0.65 2.17 5.97
C GLU A 262 1.10 3.35 6.82
N LYS A 263 1.61 3.08 8.03
CA LYS A 263 2.18 4.12 8.90
C LYS A 263 3.40 4.75 8.24
N ILE A 264 4.30 3.94 7.69
CA ILE A 264 5.52 4.40 7.01
C ILE A 264 5.17 5.18 5.75
N GLU A 265 4.21 4.71 4.96
CA GLU A 265 3.70 5.41 3.77
C GLU A 265 3.18 6.81 4.15
N HIS A 266 2.34 6.91 5.19
CA HIS A 266 1.80 8.19 5.65
C HIS A 266 2.89 9.16 6.17
N ILE A 267 3.79 8.69 7.04
CA ILE A 267 4.83 9.58 7.62
C ILE A 267 5.92 9.97 6.61
N THR A 268 6.17 9.16 5.58
CA THR A 268 7.16 9.46 4.53
C THR A 268 6.57 10.26 3.37
N GLN A 269 5.24 10.37 3.28
CA GLN A 269 4.54 11.13 2.24
C GLN A 269 5.04 12.58 2.08
N PRO A 270 5.30 13.37 3.15
CA PRO A 270 5.83 14.73 3.00
C PRO A 270 7.21 14.75 2.33
N LEU A 271 8.09 13.78 2.64
CA LEU A 271 9.41 13.68 2.02
C LEU A 271 9.33 13.25 0.56
N LYS A 272 8.46 12.27 0.25
CA LYS A 272 8.16 11.87 -1.14
C LYS A 272 7.73 13.09 -1.96
N GLN A 273 6.78 13.89 -1.44
CA GLN A 273 6.26 15.06 -2.15
C GLN A 273 7.31 16.17 -2.29
N PHE A 274 8.10 16.41 -1.24
CA PHE A 274 9.15 17.42 -1.25
C PHE A 274 10.25 17.11 -2.27
N PHE A 275 10.89 15.93 -2.16
CA PHE A 275 11.95 15.56 -3.08
C PHE A 275 11.43 15.22 -4.47
N GLY A 276 10.21 14.69 -4.59
CA GLY A 276 9.54 14.50 -5.87
C GLY A 276 9.31 15.82 -6.61
N THR A 277 8.94 16.88 -5.89
CA THR A 277 8.81 18.23 -6.47
C THR A 277 10.14 18.71 -7.02
N ILE A 278 11.22 18.62 -6.23
CA ILE A 278 12.56 19.06 -6.66
C ILE A 278 13.02 18.27 -7.89
N PHE A 279 12.81 16.94 -7.88
CA PHE A 279 13.09 16.08 -9.01
C PHE A 279 12.36 16.52 -10.28
N PHE A 280 11.02 16.65 -10.26
CA PHE A 280 10.26 17.01 -11.45
C PHE A 280 10.54 18.44 -11.94
N VAL A 281 10.87 19.36 -11.03
CA VAL A 281 11.30 20.73 -11.39
C VAL A 281 12.69 20.70 -12.03
N SER A 282 13.66 19.99 -11.43
CA SER A 282 15.00 19.80 -12.01
C SER A 282 14.93 19.26 -13.44
N VAL A 283 14.10 18.23 -13.62
CA VAL A 283 13.82 17.62 -14.90
C VAL A 283 13.17 18.62 -15.88
N GLY A 284 12.25 19.46 -15.41
CA GLY A 284 11.63 20.51 -16.23
C GLY A 284 12.62 21.57 -16.73
N MET A 285 13.71 21.83 -16.00
CA MET A 285 14.75 22.77 -16.42
C MET A 285 15.52 22.30 -17.64
N MET A 286 15.56 20.98 -17.89
CA MET A 286 16.21 20.37 -19.05
C MET A 286 15.38 20.53 -20.34
N ILE A 287 14.15 21.05 -20.26
CA ILE A 287 13.30 21.22 -21.44
C ILE A 287 13.82 22.39 -22.28
N ASP A 288 14.33 22.04 -23.45
CA ASP A 288 14.65 22.99 -24.52
C ASP A 288 13.50 23.08 -25.54
N PRO A 289 12.81 24.24 -25.66
CA PRO A 289 11.77 24.46 -26.67
C PRO A 289 12.28 24.31 -28.10
N HIS A 290 13.55 24.63 -28.35
CA HIS A 290 14.15 24.49 -29.67
C HIS A 290 14.30 23.00 -30.04
N ALA A 291 14.69 22.16 -29.08
CA ALA A 291 14.70 20.71 -29.25
C ALA A 291 13.30 20.16 -29.55
N ILE A 292 12.24 20.62 -28.86
CA ILE A 292 10.85 20.19 -29.15
C ILE A 292 10.46 20.50 -30.61
N TYR A 293 10.88 21.66 -31.12
CA TYR A 293 10.62 22.03 -32.52
C TYR A 293 11.40 21.14 -33.50
N ILE A 294 12.69 20.89 -33.25
CA ILE A 294 13.51 20.01 -34.08
C ILE A 294 12.93 18.59 -34.12
N PHE A 295 12.53 18.07 -32.95
CA PHE A 295 12.02 16.71 -32.81
C PHE A 295 10.49 16.62 -32.96
N ALA A 296 9.84 17.63 -33.55
CA ALA A 296 8.40 17.61 -33.80
C ALA A 296 7.95 16.41 -34.65
N GLY A 297 8.76 15.99 -35.63
CA GLY A 297 8.51 14.80 -36.45
C GLY A 297 8.45 13.51 -35.61
N PRO A 298 9.52 13.17 -34.87
CA PRO A 298 9.52 12.07 -33.91
C PRO A 298 8.40 12.13 -32.86
N ILE A 299 8.14 13.30 -32.27
CA ILE A 299 7.05 13.49 -31.30
C ILE A 299 5.70 13.11 -31.94
N PHE A 300 5.45 13.59 -33.17
CA PHE A 300 4.21 13.26 -33.89
C PHE A 300 4.12 11.75 -34.18
N ALA A 301 5.18 11.14 -34.69
CA ALA A 301 5.22 9.71 -35.00
C ALA A 301 4.95 8.84 -33.77
N ILE A 302 5.63 9.13 -32.65
CA ILE A 302 5.47 8.40 -31.38
C ILE A 302 4.09 8.67 -30.78
N THR A 303 3.55 9.88 -30.90
CA THR A 303 2.18 10.20 -30.45
C THR A 303 1.14 9.39 -31.22
N VAL A 304 1.25 9.33 -32.54
CA VAL A 304 0.37 8.53 -33.39
C VAL A 304 0.48 7.05 -33.00
N PHE A 305 1.69 6.52 -32.89
CA PHE A 305 1.90 5.15 -32.43
C PHE A 305 1.33 4.90 -31.03
N THR A 306 1.48 5.84 -30.09
CA THR A 306 0.96 5.68 -28.73
C THR A 306 -0.56 5.63 -28.73
N ILE A 307 -1.23 6.55 -29.42
CA ILE A 307 -2.68 6.60 -29.46
C ILE A 307 -3.26 5.35 -30.13
N PHE A 308 -2.77 4.99 -31.32
CA PHE A 308 -3.32 3.86 -32.08
C PHE A 308 -2.82 2.51 -31.59
N GLY A 309 -1.52 2.41 -31.28
CA GLY A 309 -0.87 1.20 -30.80
C GLY A 309 -1.40 0.76 -29.46
N LYS A 310 -1.43 1.64 -28.45
CA LYS A 310 -2.03 1.30 -27.15
C LYS A 310 -3.50 0.97 -27.30
N PHE A 311 -4.28 1.81 -27.98
CA PHE A 311 -5.69 1.52 -28.24
C PHE A 311 -5.91 0.12 -28.79
N PHE A 312 -5.13 -0.25 -29.81
CA PHE A 312 -5.26 -1.55 -30.47
C PHE A 312 -4.81 -2.70 -29.56
N PHE A 313 -3.62 -2.62 -28.97
CA PHE A 313 -3.05 -3.72 -28.18
C PHE A 313 -3.75 -3.91 -26.84
N SER A 314 -4.21 -2.84 -26.18
CA SER A 314 -5.04 -2.93 -24.98
C SER A 314 -6.43 -3.49 -25.29
N SER A 315 -7.05 -3.08 -26.40
CA SER A 315 -8.34 -3.66 -26.85
C SER A 315 -8.19 -5.15 -27.19
N LEU A 316 -7.10 -5.50 -27.87
CA LEU A 316 -6.78 -6.89 -28.21
C LEU A 316 -6.51 -7.71 -26.95
N GLY A 317 -5.76 -7.18 -26.00
CA GLY A 317 -5.49 -7.83 -24.71
C GLY A 317 -6.76 -8.08 -23.91
N ALA A 318 -7.66 -7.09 -23.86
CA ALA A 318 -8.95 -7.21 -23.20
C ALA A 318 -9.84 -8.28 -23.87
N LEU A 319 -9.85 -8.32 -25.20
CA LEU A 319 -10.60 -9.31 -25.98
C LEU A 319 -10.06 -10.74 -25.78
N ILE A 320 -8.73 -10.91 -25.82
CA ILE A 320 -8.05 -12.19 -25.51
C ILE A 320 -8.33 -12.62 -24.07
N SER A 321 -8.48 -11.66 -23.15
CA SER A 321 -8.82 -11.95 -21.76
C SER A 321 -10.28 -12.40 -21.56
N GLY A 322 -11.10 -12.39 -22.61
CA GLY A 322 -12.50 -12.80 -22.59
C GLY A 322 -13.49 -11.67 -22.32
N GLN A 323 -13.10 -10.39 -22.48
CA GLN A 323 -14.05 -9.28 -22.38
C GLN A 323 -14.87 -9.11 -23.66
N PRO A 324 -16.16 -8.72 -23.57
CA PRO A 324 -16.97 -8.41 -24.75
C PRO A 324 -16.34 -7.30 -25.58
N LEU A 325 -16.50 -7.35 -26.91
CA LEU A 325 -15.91 -6.38 -27.86
C LEU A 325 -16.15 -4.91 -27.46
N LYS A 326 -17.37 -4.59 -27.01
CA LYS A 326 -17.71 -3.22 -26.52
C LYS A 326 -16.83 -2.79 -25.36
N GLN A 327 -16.63 -3.67 -24.37
CA GLN A 327 -15.81 -3.38 -23.21
C GLN A 327 -14.33 -3.30 -23.58
N SER A 328 -13.86 -4.17 -24.49
CA SER A 328 -12.49 -4.17 -24.98
C SER A 328 -12.11 -2.85 -25.65
N ILE A 329 -12.99 -2.31 -26.50
CA ILE A 329 -12.78 -1.00 -27.15
C ILE A 329 -12.80 0.13 -26.13
N GLN A 330 -13.68 0.07 -25.13
CA GLN A 330 -13.70 1.06 -24.03
C GLN A 330 -12.43 1.02 -23.18
N ILE A 331 -11.90 -0.18 -22.89
CA ILE A 331 -10.63 -0.37 -22.18
C ILE A 331 -9.49 0.23 -23.00
N GLY A 332 -9.34 -0.15 -24.27
CA GLY A 332 -8.26 0.39 -25.11
C GLY A 332 -8.37 1.89 -25.36
N SER A 333 -9.59 2.45 -25.46
CA SER A 333 -9.78 3.90 -25.57
C SER A 333 -9.36 4.66 -24.31
N SER A 334 -9.32 3.97 -23.17
CA SER A 334 -8.91 4.57 -21.89
C SER A 334 -7.39 4.55 -21.69
N MET A 335 -6.67 3.61 -22.30
CA MET A 335 -5.22 3.42 -22.10
C MET A 335 -4.33 4.19 -23.09
N ALA A 336 -4.90 4.97 -24.01
CA ALA A 336 -4.18 5.59 -25.13
C ALA A 336 -3.24 6.77 -24.78
N GLN A 337 -2.50 6.69 -23.66
CA GLN A 337 -1.63 7.76 -23.19
C GLN A 337 -0.41 7.27 -22.40
N ILE A 338 0.52 8.20 -22.20
CA ILE A 338 1.74 7.97 -21.42
C ILE A 338 1.52 8.35 -19.94
N GLY A 339 2.03 7.51 -19.05
CA GLY A 339 2.02 7.67 -17.60
C GLY A 339 3.06 8.65 -17.04
N GLU A 340 2.88 9.04 -15.78
CA GLU A 340 3.89 9.79 -15.01
C GLU A 340 5.19 8.98 -14.83
N PHE A 341 5.08 7.65 -14.78
CA PHE A 341 6.21 6.74 -14.72
C PHE A 341 7.12 6.82 -15.95
N ALA A 342 6.62 7.23 -17.11
CA ALA A 342 7.45 7.42 -18.28
C ALA A 342 8.51 8.51 -18.07
N PHE A 343 8.17 9.55 -17.30
CA PHE A 343 9.14 10.58 -16.93
C PHE A 343 10.20 10.03 -15.99
N ILE A 344 9.80 9.14 -15.07
CA ILE A 344 10.73 8.49 -14.15
C ILE A 344 11.66 7.53 -14.91
N VAL A 345 11.15 6.75 -15.87
CA VAL A 345 11.95 5.87 -16.75
C VAL A 345 12.95 6.69 -17.58
N ALA A 346 12.53 7.82 -18.16
CA ALA A 346 13.41 8.69 -18.93
C ALA A 346 14.50 9.32 -18.05
N ALA A 347 14.13 9.86 -16.90
CA ALA A 347 15.06 10.46 -15.97
C ALA A 347 16.08 9.44 -15.45
N LEU A 348 15.64 8.20 -15.18
CA LEU A 348 16.53 7.10 -14.83
C LEU A 348 17.55 6.81 -15.94
N GLY A 349 17.12 6.83 -17.20
CA GLY A 349 18.06 6.65 -18.33
C GLY A 349 19.07 7.79 -18.44
N LEU A 350 18.62 9.02 -18.17
CA LEU A 350 19.49 10.21 -18.18
C LEU A 350 20.49 10.19 -17.01
N SER A 351 20.03 9.88 -15.79
CA SER A 351 20.91 9.83 -14.61
C SER A 351 21.98 8.75 -14.74
N LEU A 352 21.65 7.63 -15.38
CA LEU A 352 22.61 6.57 -15.69
C LEU A 352 23.52 6.90 -16.90
N GLY A 353 23.26 8.01 -17.61
CA GLY A 353 24.02 8.43 -18.78
C GLY A 353 23.89 7.47 -19.98
N VAL A 354 22.81 6.69 -20.04
CA VAL A 354 22.63 5.63 -21.06
C VAL A 354 21.65 5.98 -22.17
N ILE A 355 20.88 7.06 -22.01
CA ILE A 355 20.03 7.60 -23.07
C ILE A 355 20.46 9.01 -23.46
N SER A 356 20.16 9.35 -24.70
CA SER A 356 20.42 10.68 -25.25
C SER A 356 19.47 11.75 -24.67
N GLU A 357 19.98 12.96 -24.45
CA GLU A 357 19.23 14.09 -23.85
C GLU A 357 17.94 14.45 -24.60
N PHE A 358 17.88 14.20 -25.92
CA PHE A 358 16.71 14.51 -26.74
C PHE A 358 15.47 13.68 -26.40
N LEU A 359 15.65 12.50 -25.80
CA LEU A 359 14.56 11.53 -25.61
C LEU A 359 13.55 12.03 -24.56
N PHE A 360 14.04 12.80 -23.59
CA PHE A 360 13.20 13.36 -22.53
C PHE A 360 12.23 14.44 -23.05
N PRO A 361 12.65 15.49 -23.78
CA PRO A 361 11.74 16.44 -24.42
C PRO A 361 10.70 15.78 -25.33
N ILE A 362 11.08 14.71 -26.05
CA ILE A 362 10.14 13.96 -26.88
C ILE A 362 9.03 13.34 -26.03
N ALA A 363 9.40 12.69 -24.93
CA ALA A 363 8.44 12.06 -24.03
C ALA A 363 7.49 13.05 -23.36
N VAL A 364 8.00 14.23 -22.98
CA VAL A 364 7.17 15.34 -22.50
C VAL A 364 6.20 15.80 -23.57
N GLY A 365 6.66 15.99 -24.81
CA GLY A 365 5.80 16.37 -25.93
C GLY A 365 4.69 15.35 -26.18
N VAL A 366 5.03 14.06 -26.23
CA VAL A 366 4.05 12.98 -26.44
C VAL A 366 3.07 12.88 -25.27
N SER A 367 3.56 12.94 -24.03
CA SER A 367 2.70 12.90 -22.84
C SER A 367 1.74 14.09 -22.79
N ALA A 368 2.20 15.30 -23.11
CA ALA A 368 1.35 16.48 -23.17
C ALA A 368 0.22 16.31 -24.20
N ILE A 369 0.56 15.91 -25.43
CA ILE A 369 -0.45 15.72 -26.49
C ILE A 369 -1.43 14.60 -26.08
N THR A 370 -0.92 13.45 -25.65
CA THR A 370 -1.77 12.31 -25.26
C THR A 370 -2.71 12.66 -24.12
N THR A 371 -2.21 13.34 -23.07
CA THR A 371 -3.02 13.83 -21.93
C THR A 371 -4.23 14.64 -22.37
N PHE A 372 -4.06 15.56 -23.33
CA PHE A 372 -5.18 16.35 -23.85
C PHE A 372 -6.12 15.55 -24.74
N THR A 373 -5.62 14.55 -25.46
CA THR A 373 -6.44 13.74 -26.38
C THR A 373 -7.26 12.65 -25.70
N THR A 374 -6.79 12.08 -24.59
CA THR A 374 -7.42 10.90 -23.94
C THR A 374 -8.88 11.11 -23.51
N PRO A 375 -9.27 12.21 -22.85
CA PRO A 375 -10.67 12.40 -22.44
C PRO A 375 -11.63 12.39 -23.65
N TYR A 376 -11.20 12.97 -24.78
CA TYR A 376 -11.97 12.93 -26.02
C TYR A 376 -12.04 11.52 -26.60
N PHE A 377 -10.94 10.78 -26.53
CA PHE A 377 -10.87 9.41 -27.03
C PHE A 377 -11.75 8.45 -26.21
N ILE A 378 -11.78 8.60 -24.88
CA ILE A 378 -12.71 7.86 -24.00
C ILE A 378 -14.16 8.17 -24.36
N LYS A 379 -14.51 9.45 -24.59
CA LYS A 379 -15.85 9.85 -25.00
C LYS A 379 -16.25 9.29 -26.37
N LEU A 380 -15.28 9.11 -27.27
CA LEU A 380 -15.47 8.53 -28.60
C LEU A 380 -15.51 6.99 -28.59
N SER A 381 -15.29 6.32 -27.46
CA SER A 381 -15.27 4.85 -27.37
C SER A 381 -16.56 4.19 -27.88
N GLU A 382 -17.73 4.75 -27.58
CA GLU A 382 -19.03 4.20 -27.99
C GLU A 382 -19.32 4.35 -29.49
N PRO A 383 -19.15 5.53 -30.14
CA PRO A 383 -19.28 5.62 -31.59
C PRO A 383 -18.18 4.85 -32.33
N LEU A 384 -16.97 4.73 -31.77
CA LEU A 384 -15.91 3.87 -32.32
C LEU A 384 -16.33 2.39 -32.32
N TYR A 385 -16.94 1.90 -31.24
CA TYR A 385 -17.51 0.56 -31.18
C TYR A 385 -18.52 0.32 -32.30
N HIS A 386 -19.48 1.22 -32.50
CA HIS A 386 -20.49 1.06 -33.55
C HIS A 386 -19.87 1.06 -34.96
N LYS A 387 -18.87 1.90 -35.23
CA LYS A 387 -18.14 1.88 -36.50
C LYS A 387 -17.39 0.57 -36.72
N ILE A 388 -16.72 0.06 -35.68
CA ILE A 388 -15.96 -1.19 -35.75
C ILE A 388 -16.92 -2.37 -35.98
N VAL A 389 -18.05 -2.44 -35.27
CA VAL A 389 -19.05 -3.48 -35.47
C VAL A 389 -19.57 -3.48 -36.91
N ASN A 390 -19.82 -2.32 -37.50
CA ASN A 390 -20.28 -2.21 -38.89
C ASN A 390 -19.24 -2.63 -39.93
N LEU A 391 -17.95 -2.65 -39.58
CA LEU A 391 -16.85 -3.11 -40.43
C LEU A 391 -16.64 -4.62 -40.35
N PHE A 392 -17.05 -5.26 -39.25
CA PHE A 392 -16.81 -6.70 -39.01
C PHE A 392 -17.95 -7.56 -39.58
N PRO A 393 -17.65 -8.70 -40.25
CA PRO A 393 -18.68 -9.63 -40.68
C PRO A 393 -19.41 -10.28 -39.48
N GLU A 394 -20.72 -10.50 -39.58
CA GLU A 394 -21.54 -11.07 -38.50
C GLU A 394 -20.98 -12.38 -37.91
N ARG A 395 -20.37 -13.23 -38.74
CA ARG A 395 -19.73 -14.48 -38.29
C ARG A 395 -18.68 -14.26 -37.21
N TRP A 396 -17.84 -13.23 -37.35
CA TRP A 396 -16.78 -12.92 -36.39
C TRP A 396 -17.35 -12.40 -35.07
N LEU A 397 -18.41 -11.60 -35.13
CA LEU A 397 -19.10 -11.12 -33.93
C LEU A 397 -19.68 -12.29 -33.12
N THR A 398 -20.36 -13.24 -33.79
CA THR A 398 -20.90 -14.43 -33.13
C THR A 398 -19.81 -15.31 -32.53
N TYR A 399 -18.65 -15.45 -33.19
CA TYR A 399 -17.50 -16.18 -32.63
C TYR A 399 -16.94 -15.51 -31.37
N LEU A 400 -16.81 -14.18 -31.39
CA LEU A 400 -16.32 -13.41 -30.23
C LEU A 400 -17.27 -13.53 -29.05
N ASP A 401 -18.57 -13.40 -29.27
CA ASP A 401 -19.59 -13.52 -28.21
C ASP A 401 -19.61 -14.93 -27.61
N ASN A 402 -19.50 -15.97 -28.44
CA ASN A 402 -19.39 -17.35 -27.97
C ASN A 402 -18.13 -17.56 -27.11
N TYR A 403 -16.97 -17.07 -27.56
CA TYR A 403 -15.70 -17.16 -26.82
C TYR A 403 -15.77 -16.46 -25.45
N THR A 404 -16.34 -15.24 -25.39
CA THR A 404 -16.57 -14.51 -24.14
C THR A 404 -17.47 -15.29 -23.19
N SER A 405 -18.55 -15.90 -23.72
CA SER A 405 -19.48 -16.68 -22.90
C SER A 405 -18.86 -17.96 -22.32
N GLU A 406 -17.98 -18.64 -23.06
CA GLU A 406 -17.28 -19.84 -22.62
C GLU A 406 -16.18 -19.53 -21.60
N THR A 407 -15.36 -18.51 -21.86
CA THR A 407 -14.28 -18.08 -20.95
C THR A 407 -14.81 -17.59 -19.61
N GLN A 408 -15.98 -16.95 -19.56
CA GLN A 408 -16.64 -16.58 -18.30
C GLN A 408 -17.19 -17.79 -17.53
N LYS A 409 -17.69 -18.82 -18.23
CA LYS A 409 -18.20 -20.06 -17.60
C LYS A 409 -17.09 -20.97 -17.07
N ASN A 410 -15.88 -20.92 -17.65
CA ASN A 410 -14.78 -21.84 -17.35
C ASN A 410 -13.82 -21.37 -16.23
N LYS A 411 -14.24 -20.40 -15.39
CA LYS A 411 -13.44 -19.86 -14.26
C LYS A 411 -13.22 -20.84 -13.09
N ASN A 412 -13.81 -22.04 -13.15
CA ASN A 412 -13.58 -23.09 -12.14
C ASN A 412 -12.21 -23.75 -12.37
N SER A 413 -11.22 -23.40 -11.54
CA SER A 413 -9.84 -23.84 -11.70
C SER A 413 -9.68 -25.37 -11.63
N PRO A 414 -8.98 -26.02 -12.58
CA PRO A 414 -8.68 -27.45 -12.49
C PRO A 414 -7.68 -27.75 -11.35
N PHE A 415 -7.90 -28.86 -10.64
CA PHE A 415 -7.08 -29.34 -9.52
C PHE A 415 -5.57 -29.35 -9.78
N TRP A 416 -5.13 -29.71 -11.00
CA TRP A 416 -3.71 -29.72 -11.37
C TRP A 416 -3.05 -28.34 -11.29
N LYS A 417 -3.78 -27.25 -11.53
CA LYS A 417 -3.25 -25.88 -11.42
C LYS A 417 -2.93 -25.52 -9.98
N LYS A 418 -3.77 -25.96 -9.01
CA LYS A 418 -3.50 -25.82 -7.57
C LYS A 418 -2.28 -26.64 -7.17
N MET A 419 -2.15 -27.85 -7.70
CA MET A 419 -1.00 -28.73 -7.45
C MET A 419 0.32 -28.14 -7.97
N LEU A 420 0.32 -27.60 -9.18
CA LEU A 420 1.50 -27.00 -9.79
C LEU A 420 1.94 -25.72 -9.07
N HIS A 421 0.99 -24.90 -8.59
CA HIS A 421 1.29 -23.70 -7.80
C HIS A 421 1.99 -24.04 -6.47
N GLU A 422 1.46 -24.99 -5.70
CA GLU A 422 2.07 -25.45 -4.44
C GLU A 422 3.45 -26.07 -4.66
N TYR A 423 3.63 -26.79 -5.78
CA TYR A 423 4.90 -27.39 -6.17
C TYR A 423 5.97 -26.32 -6.46
N ASN A 424 5.61 -25.36 -7.31
CA ASN A 424 6.50 -24.28 -7.73
C ASN A 424 6.88 -23.38 -6.55
N ARG A 425 5.96 -23.11 -5.61
CA ARG A 425 6.27 -22.31 -4.41
C ARG A 425 7.40 -22.93 -3.59
N ILE A 426 7.32 -24.23 -3.32
CA ILE A 426 8.36 -24.94 -2.55
C ILE A 426 9.66 -24.99 -3.33
N LEU A 427 9.61 -25.31 -4.62
CA LEU A 427 10.83 -25.45 -5.43
C LEU A 427 11.56 -24.11 -5.55
N ILE A 428 10.88 -23.04 -5.99
CA ILE A 428 11.47 -21.71 -6.17
C ILE A 428 12.06 -21.17 -4.87
N ILE A 429 11.28 -21.12 -3.78
CA ILE A 429 11.75 -20.54 -2.51
C ILE A 429 13.00 -21.27 -2.00
N ASN A 430 12.96 -22.60 -1.94
CA ASN A 430 14.09 -23.37 -1.41
C ASN A 430 15.30 -23.33 -2.36
N SER A 431 15.09 -23.28 -3.67
CA SER A 431 16.15 -23.11 -4.66
C SER A 431 16.87 -21.78 -4.51
N ILE A 432 16.15 -20.67 -4.37
CA ILE A 432 16.81 -19.37 -4.12
C ILE A 432 17.60 -19.39 -2.82
N ILE A 433 17.04 -19.95 -1.74
CA ILE A 433 17.76 -20.00 -0.46
C ILE A 433 19.05 -20.83 -0.59
N LEU A 434 19.01 -21.95 -1.32
CA LEU A 434 20.20 -22.76 -1.56
C LEU A 434 21.27 -22.01 -2.35
N ILE A 435 20.89 -21.31 -3.42
CA ILE A 435 21.84 -20.48 -4.18
C ILE A 435 22.39 -19.37 -3.30
N ALA A 436 21.58 -18.78 -2.43
CA ALA A 436 22.00 -17.74 -1.51
C ALA A 436 23.00 -18.19 -0.47
N ILE A 437 22.77 -19.36 0.11
CA ILE A 437 23.75 -19.95 1.01
C ILE A 437 25.03 -20.21 0.21
N ALA A 438 24.96 -20.74 -1.01
CA ALA A 438 26.17 -20.98 -1.82
C ALA A 438 26.96 -19.68 -2.10
N LEU A 439 26.28 -18.60 -2.47
CA LEU A 439 26.94 -17.30 -2.73
C LEU A 439 27.48 -16.66 -1.45
N LEU A 440 26.76 -16.76 -0.33
CA LEU A 440 27.24 -16.29 0.97
C LEU A 440 28.52 -17.02 1.36
N PHE A 441 28.56 -18.33 1.11
CA PHE A 441 29.77 -19.11 1.32
C PHE A 441 30.91 -18.64 0.42
N LYS A 442 30.66 -18.48 -0.88
CA LYS A 442 31.65 -18.03 -1.86
C LYS A 442 32.25 -16.66 -1.56
N TYR A 443 31.41 -15.66 -1.30
CA TYR A 443 31.84 -14.26 -1.24
C TYR A 443 32.13 -13.75 0.18
N ALA A 444 31.58 -14.36 1.23
CA ALA A 444 31.79 -13.91 2.60
C ALA A 444 32.58 -14.93 3.43
N ILE A 445 32.11 -16.18 3.50
CA ILE A 445 32.69 -17.17 4.43
C ILE A 445 34.05 -17.69 3.94
N ILE A 446 34.20 -18.06 2.67
CA ILE A 446 35.47 -18.52 2.10
C ILE A 446 36.59 -17.48 2.29
N PRO A 447 36.44 -16.20 1.87
CA PRO A 447 37.49 -15.21 2.08
C PRO A 447 37.76 -14.90 3.56
N PHE A 448 36.77 -15.05 4.44
CA PHE A 448 36.95 -14.93 5.89
C PHE A 448 37.76 -16.09 6.48
N LEU A 449 37.41 -17.34 6.14
CA LEU A 449 38.10 -18.54 6.60
C LEU A 449 39.53 -18.63 6.04
N ASN A 450 39.74 -18.18 4.80
CA ASN A 450 41.08 -18.08 4.20
C ASN A 450 42.02 -17.15 5.00
N LYS A 451 41.49 -16.21 5.81
CA LYS A 451 42.29 -15.34 6.68
C LYS A 451 42.59 -15.95 8.06
N GLN A 452 41.83 -16.95 8.50
CA GLN A 452 41.92 -17.50 9.87
C GLN A 452 42.49 -18.93 9.95
N ILE A 453 42.34 -19.74 8.89
CA ILE A 453 42.71 -21.16 8.92
C ILE A 453 43.70 -21.45 7.78
N GLU A 454 44.94 -21.77 8.15
CA GLU A 454 46.01 -22.11 7.20
C GLU A 454 45.93 -23.55 6.67
N ASN A 455 45.36 -24.48 7.45
CA ASN A 455 45.27 -25.89 7.05
C ASN A 455 44.09 -26.16 6.09
N GLU A 456 44.41 -26.52 4.85
CA GLU A 456 43.44 -26.80 3.77
C GLU A 456 42.41 -27.88 4.11
N LEU A 457 42.81 -28.97 4.79
CA LEU A 457 41.90 -30.07 5.09
C LEU A 457 40.87 -29.68 6.15
N VAL A 458 41.33 -29.02 7.21
CA VAL A 458 40.44 -28.53 8.28
C VAL A 458 39.49 -27.46 7.74
N LYS A 459 40.01 -26.54 6.91
CA LYS A 459 39.22 -25.52 6.21
C LYS A 459 38.10 -26.16 5.38
N ASN A 460 38.42 -27.15 4.55
CA ASN A 460 37.44 -27.83 3.69
C ASN A 460 36.39 -28.60 4.51
N ILE A 461 36.80 -29.28 5.58
CA ILE A 461 35.87 -30.00 6.47
C ILE A 461 34.90 -29.02 7.16
N VAL A 462 35.41 -27.91 7.70
CA VAL A 462 34.59 -26.89 8.36
C VAL A 462 33.63 -26.23 7.36
N LEU A 463 34.11 -25.91 6.16
CA LEU A 463 33.29 -25.38 5.06
C LEU A 463 32.15 -26.32 4.69
N ILE A 464 32.45 -27.59 4.40
CA ILE A 464 31.43 -28.58 4.01
C ILE A 464 30.44 -28.80 5.16
N ALA A 465 30.91 -28.95 6.39
CA ALA A 465 30.04 -29.20 7.55
C ALA A 465 29.09 -28.04 7.83
N THR A 466 29.60 -26.80 7.88
CA THR A 466 28.78 -25.61 8.15
C THR A 466 27.82 -25.31 7.01
N ALA A 467 28.27 -25.44 5.76
CA ALA A 467 27.42 -25.19 4.60
C ALA A 467 26.32 -26.23 4.45
N THR A 468 26.65 -27.52 4.66
CA THR A 468 25.66 -28.61 4.63
C THR A 468 24.64 -28.43 5.75
N LEU A 469 25.06 -28.04 6.95
CA LEU A 469 24.16 -27.80 8.07
C LEU A 469 23.13 -26.70 7.73
N LEU A 470 23.58 -25.59 7.13
CA LEU A 470 22.72 -24.49 6.70
C LEU A 470 21.81 -24.86 5.51
N ALA A 471 22.31 -25.62 4.54
CA ALA A 471 21.55 -26.03 3.35
C ALA A 471 20.57 -27.18 3.61
N SER A 472 20.84 -28.03 4.61
CA SER A 472 20.07 -29.25 4.89
C SER A 472 18.56 -29.07 5.01
N PRO A 473 18.01 -28.00 5.64
CA PRO A 473 16.55 -27.83 5.75
C PRO A 473 15.87 -27.54 4.41
N PHE A 474 16.58 -26.90 3.49
CA PHE A 474 16.06 -26.52 2.18
C PHE A 474 16.21 -27.67 1.18
N LEU A 475 17.31 -28.42 1.24
CA LEU A 475 17.47 -29.68 0.50
C LEU A 475 16.42 -30.71 0.90
N TRP A 476 16.16 -30.86 2.21
CA TRP A 476 15.10 -31.74 2.70
C TRP A 476 13.71 -31.32 2.18
N ALA A 477 13.44 -30.01 2.15
CA ALA A 477 12.17 -29.48 1.65
C ALA A 477 11.94 -29.77 0.14
N ILE A 478 13.01 -29.77 -0.67
CA ILE A 478 12.94 -30.13 -2.09
C ILE A 478 12.84 -31.64 -2.28
N LEU A 479 13.55 -32.45 -1.49
CA LEU A 479 13.65 -33.89 -1.76
C LEU A 479 12.55 -34.73 -1.09
N ILE A 480 12.10 -34.37 0.12
CA ILE A 480 11.36 -35.30 0.99
C ILE A 480 9.96 -34.76 1.37
N LYS A 481 9.73 -33.44 1.34
CA LYS A 481 8.49 -32.84 1.84
C LYS A 481 7.24 -33.28 1.06
N LYS A 482 6.33 -33.95 1.77
CA LYS A 482 4.99 -34.32 1.27
C LYS A 482 4.10 -33.08 1.17
N LEU A 483 3.35 -32.98 0.07
CA LEU A 483 2.41 -31.89 -0.20
C LEU A 483 1.03 -32.22 0.37
N ASN A 484 0.46 -31.28 1.12
CA ASN A 484 -0.92 -31.35 1.56
C ASN A 484 -1.72 -30.30 0.79
N ILE A 485 -2.49 -30.73 -0.21
CA ILE A 485 -3.36 -29.86 -0.99
C ILE A 485 -4.78 -30.03 -0.46
N LYS A 486 -5.38 -28.94 -0.01
CA LYS A 486 -6.79 -28.88 0.39
C LYS A 486 -7.63 -28.50 -0.82
N ASP A 487 -8.68 -29.26 -1.10
CA ASP A 487 -9.69 -28.91 -2.11
C ASP A 487 -11.07 -28.91 -1.45
N GLY A 488 -11.56 -27.71 -1.08
CA GLY A 488 -12.70 -27.56 -0.19
C GLY A 488 -12.41 -28.07 1.23
N ASP A 489 -13.38 -28.74 1.86
CA ASP A 489 -13.25 -29.35 3.20
C ASP A 489 -12.50 -30.69 3.20
N ASN A 490 -12.22 -31.26 2.02
CA ASN A 490 -11.55 -32.56 1.91
C ASN A 490 -10.05 -32.36 1.64
N THR A 491 -9.21 -32.94 2.52
CA THR A 491 -7.79 -33.15 2.21
C THR A 491 -7.70 -34.26 1.16
N VAL A 492 -7.17 -33.94 -0.02
CA VAL A 492 -7.01 -34.94 -1.09
C VAL A 492 -6.04 -36.02 -0.62
N ASN A 493 -6.47 -37.28 -0.77
CA ASN A 493 -5.73 -38.44 -0.29
C ASN A 493 -4.33 -38.48 -0.95
N SER A 494 -3.27 -38.59 -0.14
CA SER A 494 -1.86 -38.55 -0.57
C SER A 494 -1.51 -39.63 -1.61
N TYR A 495 -2.37 -40.64 -1.77
CA TYR A 495 -2.24 -41.68 -2.78
C TYR A 495 -2.35 -41.15 -4.22
N TYR A 496 -3.34 -40.29 -4.52
CA TYR A 496 -3.51 -39.71 -5.87
C TYR A 496 -2.39 -38.73 -6.24
N LEU A 497 -1.79 -38.06 -5.24
CA LEU A 497 -0.69 -37.11 -5.43
C LEU A 497 0.65 -37.81 -5.75
N ASN A 498 0.85 -39.04 -5.28
CA ASN A 498 2.09 -39.78 -5.52
C ASN A 498 2.03 -40.70 -6.75
N TYR A 499 0.84 -41.14 -7.17
CA TYR A 499 0.68 -42.14 -8.24
C TYR A 499 0.01 -41.62 -9.53
N SER A 500 -0.48 -40.38 -9.56
CA SER A 500 -0.92 -39.76 -10.82
C SER A 500 0.28 -39.48 -11.73
N VAL A 501 0.10 -39.57 -13.05
CA VAL A 501 1.14 -39.26 -14.05
C VAL A 501 1.77 -37.90 -13.76
N THR A 502 0.95 -36.90 -13.45
CA THR A 502 1.41 -35.55 -13.14
C THR A 502 2.14 -35.44 -11.80
N GLY A 503 1.73 -36.20 -10.78
CA GLY A 503 2.46 -36.29 -9.51
C GLY A 503 3.83 -36.96 -9.64
N ILE A 504 3.91 -38.05 -10.41
CA ILE A 504 5.16 -38.76 -10.71
C ILE A 504 6.11 -37.84 -11.48
N THR A 505 5.64 -37.15 -12.52
CA THR A 505 6.48 -36.22 -13.30
C THR A 505 7.00 -35.09 -12.44
N LEU A 506 6.17 -34.52 -11.55
CA LEU A 506 6.58 -33.46 -10.66
C LEU A 506 7.65 -33.98 -9.67
N ASN A 507 7.44 -35.14 -9.04
CA ASN A 507 8.40 -35.75 -8.11
C ASN A 507 9.75 -36.02 -8.79
N ALA A 508 9.76 -36.51 -10.02
CA ALA A 508 10.97 -36.68 -10.81
C ALA A 508 11.72 -35.34 -11.01
N VAL A 509 11.01 -34.26 -11.36
CA VAL A 509 11.58 -32.91 -11.47
C VAL A 509 12.19 -32.45 -10.13
N ARG A 510 11.56 -32.72 -8.98
CA ARG A 510 12.12 -32.38 -7.66
C ARG A 510 13.44 -33.10 -7.39
N TYR A 511 13.50 -34.41 -7.63
CA TYR A 511 14.71 -35.18 -7.39
C TYR A 511 15.86 -34.73 -8.29
N LEU A 512 15.58 -34.47 -9.58
CA LEU A 512 16.57 -33.91 -10.49
C LEU A 512 17.09 -32.55 -10.02
N VAL A 513 16.17 -31.66 -9.61
CA VAL A 513 16.51 -30.33 -9.08
C VAL A 513 17.31 -30.43 -7.77
N GLY A 514 16.93 -31.32 -6.86
CA GLY A 514 17.65 -31.51 -5.60
C GLY A 514 19.06 -32.08 -5.80
N ILE A 515 19.22 -33.05 -6.72
CA ILE A 515 20.55 -33.58 -7.10
C ILE A 515 21.40 -32.49 -7.75
N PHE A 516 20.81 -31.71 -8.66
CA PHE A 516 21.48 -30.55 -9.25
C PHE A 516 21.97 -29.57 -8.18
N PHE A 517 21.13 -29.22 -7.20
CA PHE A 517 21.52 -28.31 -6.13
C PHE A 517 22.60 -28.90 -5.23
N ILE A 518 22.57 -30.20 -4.92
CA ILE A 518 23.66 -30.86 -4.17
C ILE A 518 24.98 -30.72 -4.95
N GLY A 519 24.98 -31.01 -6.25
CA GLY A 519 26.16 -30.89 -7.11
C GLY A 519 26.66 -29.44 -7.23
N PHE A 520 25.76 -28.50 -7.52
CA PHE A 520 26.04 -27.06 -7.61
C PHE A 520 26.64 -26.52 -6.31
N PHE A 521 26.09 -26.93 -5.18
CA PHE A 521 26.53 -26.45 -3.87
C PHE A 521 27.93 -26.98 -3.51
N ILE A 522 28.24 -28.23 -3.89
CA ILE A 522 29.58 -28.80 -3.73
C ILE A 522 30.60 -28.08 -4.63
N ASP A 523 30.24 -27.81 -5.88
CA ASP A 523 31.08 -27.09 -6.85
C ASP A 523 31.42 -25.66 -6.39
N GLN A 524 30.46 -24.92 -5.83
CA GLN A 524 30.73 -23.55 -5.35
C GLN A 524 31.62 -23.48 -4.10
N ILE A 525 31.69 -24.56 -3.31
CA ILE A 525 32.35 -24.57 -2.00
C ILE A 525 33.71 -25.26 -2.05
N THR A 526 33.89 -26.23 -2.94
CA THR A 526 35.09 -27.09 -2.95
C THR A 526 35.66 -27.28 -4.35
N THR A 527 36.99 -27.14 -4.47
CA THR A 527 37.69 -27.17 -5.77
C THR A 527 38.21 -28.56 -6.17
N THR A 528 38.02 -29.59 -5.33
CA THR A 528 38.69 -30.91 -5.50
C THR A 528 37.70 -32.06 -5.73
N THR A 529 38.03 -32.98 -6.63
CA THR A 529 37.28 -34.21 -6.95
C THR A 529 37.02 -35.11 -5.72
N TYR A 530 37.92 -35.08 -4.72
CA TYR A 530 37.77 -35.81 -3.45
C TYR A 530 36.65 -35.26 -2.55
N ALA A 531 36.20 -34.01 -2.78
CA ALA A 531 35.13 -33.41 -2.00
C ALA A 531 33.78 -34.06 -2.27
N LEU A 532 33.50 -34.54 -3.49
CA LEU A 532 32.25 -35.25 -3.84
C LEU A 532 32.07 -36.56 -3.07
N ILE A 533 33.14 -37.34 -2.90
CA ILE A 533 33.10 -38.65 -2.23
C ILE A 533 32.88 -38.49 -0.72
N ILE A 534 33.35 -37.40 -0.12
CA ILE A 534 33.23 -37.13 1.32
C ILE A 534 31.94 -36.36 1.64
N SER A 535 31.55 -35.40 0.81
CA SER A 535 30.36 -34.57 1.02
C SER A 535 29.06 -35.35 0.82
N VAL A 536 28.95 -36.24 -0.17
CA VAL A 536 27.71 -36.98 -0.43
C VAL A 536 27.31 -37.88 0.75
N PRO A 537 28.19 -38.71 1.35
CA PRO A 537 27.87 -39.47 2.55
C PRO A 537 27.53 -38.57 3.74
N ILE A 538 28.25 -37.47 3.94
CA ILE A 538 28.00 -36.53 5.04
C ILE A 538 26.63 -35.85 4.89
N ILE A 539 26.27 -35.40 3.69
CA ILE A 539 24.96 -34.83 3.36
C ILE A 539 23.86 -35.86 3.59
N THR A 540 24.08 -37.10 3.13
CA THR A 540 23.10 -38.19 3.28
C THR A 540 22.90 -38.58 4.74
N ILE A 541 24.00 -38.68 5.51
CA ILE A 541 23.98 -38.98 6.94
C ILE A 541 23.34 -37.83 7.72
N LEU A 542 23.62 -36.56 7.38
CA LEU A 542 23.01 -35.41 8.02
C LEU A 542 21.50 -35.32 7.73
N LEU A 543 21.08 -35.54 6.48
CA LEU A 543 19.67 -35.60 6.11
C LEU A 543 18.93 -36.74 6.82
N TRP A 544 19.60 -37.87 7.04
CA TRP A 544 19.03 -39.03 7.73
C TRP A 544 18.95 -38.83 9.26
N ILE A 545 20.07 -38.49 9.91
CA ILE A 545 20.19 -38.31 11.37
C ILE A 545 19.34 -37.14 11.87
N PHE A 546 19.29 -36.04 11.12
CA PHE A 546 18.58 -34.84 11.55
C PHE A 546 17.18 -34.71 10.95
N SER A 547 16.65 -35.70 10.23
CA SER A 547 15.35 -35.58 9.54
C SER A 547 14.24 -34.97 10.42
N ASP A 548 14.07 -35.43 11.66
CA ASP A 548 13.06 -34.88 12.59
C ASP A 548 13.40 -33.47 13.12
N LYS A 549 14.67 -33.17 13.39
CA LYS A 549 15.10 -31.84 13.89
C LYS A 549 15.09 -30.81 12.77
N VAL A 550 15.59 -31.16 11.60
CA VAL A 550 15.59 -30.39 10.35
C VAL A 550 14.17 -30.14 9.90
N GLN A 551 13.29 -31.13 9.98
CA GLN A 551 11.86 -30.93 9.74
C GLN A 551 11.26 -29.91 10.72
N LYS A 552 11.55 -30.00 12.02
CA LYS A 552 11.07 -29.01 13.01
C LYS A 552 11.60 -27.60 12.74
N VAL A 553 12.88 -27.47 12.37
CA VAL A 553 13.49 -26.18 12.03
C VAL A 553 12.90 -25.60 10.74
N HIS A 554 12.81 -26.39 9.67
CA HIS A 554 12.19 -25.98 8.41
C HIS A 554 10.72 -25.60 8.62
N GLN A 555 9.94 -26.41 9.35
CA GLN A 555 8.55 -26.09 9.68
C GLN A 555 8.44 -24.82 10.51
N ARG A 556 9.38 -24.54 11.41
CA ARG A 556 9.42 -23.27 12.15
C ARG A 556 9.70 -22.10 11.21
N ILE A 557 10.71 -22.20 10.35
CA ILE A 557 11.08 -21.16 9.37
C ILE A 557 9.92 -20.92 8.40
N GLU A 558 9.33 -21.97 7.85
CA GLU A 558 8.19 -21.89 6.93
C GLU A 558 6.95 -21.30 7.60
N ARG A 559 6.60 -21.77 8.80
CA ARG A 559 5.47 -21.19 9.55
C ARG A 559 5.71 -19.74 9.88
N GLN A 560 6.93 -19.37 10.27
CA GLN A 560 7.30 -17.98 10.53
C GLN A 560 7.20 -17.15 9.24
N PHE A 561 7.72 -17.66 8.12
CA PHE A 561 7.68 -16.99 6.82
C PHE A 561 6.24 -16.78 6.33
N ILE A 562 5.41 -17.83 6.32
CA ILE A 562 3.99 -17.73 5.95
C ILE A 562 3.23 -16.82 6.91
N SER A 563 3.54 -16.91 8.20
CA SER A 563 2.97 -16.02 9.21
C SER A 563 3.35 -14.57 8.92
N ASN A 564 4.63 -14.27 8.71
CA ASN A 564 5.11 -12.91 8.46
C ASN A 564 4.50 -12.35 7.16
N LEU A 565 4.51 -13.12 6.07
CA LEU A 565 3.85 -12.76 4.81
C LEU A 565 2.37 -12.44 5.00
N ASN A 566 1.65 -13.26 5.78
CA ASN A 566 0.22 -13.10 6.04
C ASN A 566 -0.07 -12.26 7.29
N GLU A 567 0.92 -11.58 7.87
CA GLU A 567 0.71 -10.84 9.10
C GLU A 567 -0.17 -9.62 8.83
N ARG A 568 0.19 -8.79 7.84
CA ARG A 568 -0.60 -7.62 7.42
C ARG A 568 -2.05 -7.97 7.12
N GLU A 569 -2.32 -8.94 6.26
CA GLU A 569 -3.69 -9.36 5.94
C GLU A 569 -4.44 -9.92 7.15
N ARG A 570 -3.77 -10.61 8.07
CA ARG A 570 -4.44 -11.05 9.31
C ARG A 570 -4.79 -9.87 10.20
N TRP A 571 -3.93 -8.86 10.28
CA TRP A 571 -4.23 -7.62 11.00
C TRP A 571 -5.39 -6.86 10.34
N GLU A 572 -5.34 -6.65 9.02
CA GLU A 572 -6.43 -6.03 8.25
C GLU A 572 -7.73 -6.84 8.35
N TYR A 573 -7.65 -8.18 8.28
CA TYR A 573 -8.79 -9.07 8.46
C TYR A 573 -9.34 -8.96 9.88
N ILE A 574 -8.52 -8.93 10.92
CA ILE A 574 -9.00 -8.78 12.31
C ILE A 574 -9.69 -7.43 12.49
N GLN A 575 -9.14 -6.37 11.92
CA GLN A 575 -9.71 -5.02 11.99
C GLN A 575 -11.02 -4.89 11.19
N ASN A 576 -11.07 -5.50 10.00
CA ASN A 576 -12.20 -5.43 9.07
C ASN A 576 -13.14 -6.64 9.14
N LYS A 577 -12.93 -7.57 10.08
CA LYS A 577 -13.63 -8.86 10.19
C LYS A 577 -15.14 -8.70 10.14
N GLY A 578 -15.65 -7.72 10.90
CA GLY A 578 -17.08 -7.40 10.91
C GLY A 578 -17.60 -7.01 9.53
N ASN A 579 -16.93 -6.08 8.83
CA ASN A 579 -17.35 -5.56 7.52
C ASN A 579 -17.27 -6.62 6.41
N LEU A 580 -16.22 -7.44 6.43
CA LEU A 580 -15.98 -8.49 5.43
C LEU A 580 -16.97 -9.66 5.59
N GLU A 581 -17.21 -10.14 6.81
CA GLU A 581 -18.22 -11.15 7.09
C GLU A 581 -19.63 -10.65 6.74
N LEU A 582 -19.90 -9.36 6.94
CA LEU A 582 -21.14 -8.70 6.50
C LEU A 582 -21.30 -8.64 4.99
N GLN A 583 -20.26 -8.24 4.26
CA GLN A 583 -20.30 -8.19 2.79
C GLN A 583 -20.51 -9.58 2.19
N GLN A 584 -19.79 -10.60 2.68
CA GLN A 584 -19.98 -11.98 2.24
C GLN A 584 -21.39 -12.49 2.56
N LYS A 585 -21.85 -12.29 3.80
CA LYS A 585 -23.22 -12.67 4.18
C LYS A 585 -24.26 -11.91 3.38
N ASN A 586 -24.02 -10.64 3.03
CA ASN A 586 -24.92 -9.87 2.17
C ASN A 586 -24.93 -10.38 0.73
N GLU A 587 -23.80 -10.85 0.18
CA GLU A 587 -23.79 -11.46 -1.14
C GLU A 587 -24.50 -12.81 -1.15
N GLU A 588 -24.34 -13.62 -0.10
CA GLU A 588 -25.10 -14.88 0.07
C GLU A 588 -26.58 -14.61 0.32
N ALA A 589 -26.90 -13.65 1.18
CA ALA A 589 -28.27 -13.21 1.48
C ALA A 589 -28.93 -12.59 0.25
N LYS A 590 -28.19 -11.86 -0.61
CA LYS A 590 -28.69 -11.37 -1.91
C LYS A 590 -29.15 -12.49 -2.83
N LYS A 591 -28.60 -13.71 -2.73
CA LYS A 591 -29.09 -14.87 -3.50
C LYS A 591 -30.44 -15.38 -3.00
N GLY A 592 -30.76 -15.21 -1.71
CA GLY A 592 -32.03 -15.62 -1.10
C GLY A 592 -33.08 -14.51 -0.94
N LEU A 593 -32.65 -13.25 -0.85
CA LEU A 593 -33.50 -12.05 -0.67
C LEU A 593 -33.68 -11.26 -1.98
N GLN A 594 -33.27 -11.83 -3.11
CA GLN A 594 -33.40 -11.22 -4.44
C GLN A 594 -34.85 -10.84 -4.77
N GLU A 595 -35.82 -11.60 -4.26
CA GLU A 595 -37.25 -11.33 -4.44
C GLU A 595 -37.75 -10.14 -3.59
N TRP A 596 -37.05 -9.77 -2.51
CA TRP A 596 -37.49 -8.76 -1.53
C TRP A 596 -36.65 -7.47 -1.58
N ASN A 597 -35.62 -7.41 -2.45
CA ASN A 597 -34.69 -6.28 -2.57
C ASN A 597 -34.08 -5.79 -1.23
N ALA A 598 -33.96 -6.67 -0.24
CA ALA A 598 -33.48 -6.33 1.10
C ALA A 598 -32.02 -6.73 1.31
N TYR A 599 -31.24 -5.89 1.97
CA TYR A 599 -29.84 -6.15 2.34
C TYR A 599 -29.51 -5.53 3.71
N VAL A 600 -28.40 -5.95 4.32
CA VAL A 600 -27.93 -5.36 5.57
C VAL A 600 -26.93 -4.24 5.28
N ALA A 601 -27.21 -3.01 5.66
CA ALA A 601 -26.25 -1.91 5.66
C ALA A 601 -25.70 -1.67 7.07
N GLU A 602 -24.42 -1.29 7.18
CA GLU A 602 -23.85 -0.83 8.44
C GLU A 602 -23.75 0.70 8.40
N LEU A 603 -24.31 1.38 9.40
CA LEU A 603 -24.19 2.82 9.58
C LEU A 603 -23.45 3.10 10.90
N GLU A 604 -22.53 4.07 10.88
CA GLU A 604 -21.75 4.47 12.05
C GLU A 604 -22.36 5.71 12.71
N VAL A 605 -22.52 5.65 14.04
CA VAL A 605 -23.11 6.73 14.83
C VAL A 605 -22.02 7.76 15.16
N SER A 606 -22.18 8.99 14.64
CA SER A 606 -21.33 10.16 14.97
C SER A 606 -21.42 10.51 16.47
N ASP A 607 -20.41 11.21 16.97
CA ASP A 607 -20.29 11.65 18.37
C ASP A 607 -21.27 12.77 18.76
N ARG A 608 -21.87 13.44 17.78
CA ARG A 608 -22.76 14.61 17.96
C ARG A 608 -24.23 14.34 17.69
N ILE A 609 -24.61 13.09 17.51
CA ILE A 609 -25.97 12.71 17.13
C ILE A 609 -26.96 12.84 18.29
N VAL A 610 -28.11 13.50 18.03
CA VAL A 610 -29.18 13.78 19.01
C VAL A 610 -29.82 12.52 19.60
N PHE A 611 -29.85 11.42 18.84
CA PHE A 611 -30.41 10.15 19.29
C PHE A 611 -29.41 9.25 20.04
N ALA A 612 -28.15 9.68 20.20
CA ALA A 612 -27.18 8.94 20.99
C ALA A 612 -27.65 8.86 22.45
N GLY A 613 -27.63 7.66 23.02
CA GLY A 613 -28.14 7.34 24.34
C GLY A 613 -29.60 6.90 24.36
N MET A 614 -30.38 7.04 23.28
CA MET A 614 -31.76 6.55 23.21
C MET A 614 -31.82 5.04 22.97
N THR A 615 -32.89 4.41 23.45
CA THR A 615 -33.19 2.98 23.22
C THR A 615 -33.84 2.76 21.86
N LEU A 616 -33.69 1.56 21.28
CA LEU A 616 -34.37 1.20 20.02
C LEU A 616 -35.90 1.37 20.10
N ASN A 617 -36.50 1.19 21.27
CA ASN A 617 -37.92 1.41 21.52
C ASN A 617 -38.32 2.90 21.45
N GLU A 618 -37.46 3.80 21.96
CA GLU A 618 -37.69 5.25 21.89
C GLU A 618 -37.53 5.74 20.45
N LEU A 619 -36.61 5.13 19.69
CA LEU A 619 -36.31 5.50 18.32
C LEU A 619 -37.39 5.08 17.31
N LYS A 620 -38.09 3.97 17.57
CA LYS A 620 -39.18 3.46 16.72
C LYS A 620 -38.78 3.33 15.24
N TRP A 621 -37.53 3.00 14.97
CA TRP A 621 -37.00 2.92 13.59
C TRP A 621 -37.71 1.86 12.73
N LYS A 622 -38.18 0.80 13.37
CA LYS A 622 -38.96 -0.24 12.70
C LYS A 622 -40.30 0.29 12.20
N GLU A 623 -40.99 1.09 13.02
CA GLU A 623 -42.27 1.69 12.68
C GLU A 623 -42.13 2.89 11.73
N GLN A 624 -41.07 3.69 11.89
CA GLN A 624 -40.85 4.91 11.10
C GLN A 624 -40.29 4.64 9.71
N PHE A 625 -39.30 3.75 9.60
CA PHE A 625 -38.56 3.52 8.36
C PHE A 625 -38.75 2.10 7.79
N GLY A 626 -39.45 1.21 8.51
CA GLY A 626 -39.67 -0.16 8.07
C GLY A 626 -38.42 -1.05 8.10
N ILE A 627 -37.42 -0.69 8.92
CA ILE A 627 -36.12 -1.36 9.00
C ILE A 627 -35.98 -2.22 10.26
N ASN A 628 -35.10 -3.21 10.25
CA ASN A 628 -34.75 -3.98 11.45
C ASN A 628 -33.27 -3.83 11.79
N VAL A 629 -32.95 -3.62 13.06
CA VAL A 629 -31.57 -3.65 13.55
C VAL A 629 -31.17 -5.10 13.84
N VAL A 630 -30.18 -5.60 13.12
CA VAL A 630 -29.71 -6.99 13.18
C VAL A 630 -28.59 -7.15 14.21
N TYR A 631 -27.70 -6.17 14.34
CA TYR A 631 -26.65 -6.14 15.34
C TYR A 631 -26.21 -4.71 15.63
N ILE A 632 -25.60 -4.51 16.80
CA ILE A 632 -24.90 -3.28 17.17
C ILE A 632 -23.48 -3.68 17.56
N ARG A 633 -22.48 -3.15 16.86
CA ARG A 633 -21.07 -3.38 17.16
C ARG A 633 -20.50 -2.17 17.88
N ARG A 634 -20.01 -2.41 19.10
CA ARG A 634 -19.42 -1.44 20.00
C ARG A 634 -18.00 -1.87 20.32
N ASN A 635 -17.02 -1.22 19.69
CA ASN A 635 -15.62 -1.63 19.76
C ASN A 635 -15.48 -3.13 19.42
N ASP A 636 -14.96 -3.92 20.37
CA ASP A 636 -14.76 -5.38 20.21
C ASP A 636 -15.98 -6.24 20.57
N ARG A 637 -17.10 -5.64 20.97
CA ARG A 637 -18.32 -6.37 21.36
C ARG A 637 -19.43 -6.18 20.35
N THR A 638 -20.04 -7.28 19.92
CA THR A 638 -21.20 -7.26 19.04
C THR A 638 -22.43 -7.73 19.80
N VAL A 639 -23.44 -6.88 19.88
CA VAL A 639 -24.77 -7.22 20.39
C VAL A 639 -25.58 -7.75 19.21
N HIS A 640 -25.74 -9.07 19.16
CA HIS A 640 -26.55 -9.73 18.13
C HIS A 640 -28.03 -9.60 18.46
N LEU A 641 -28.85 -9.28 17.46
CA LEU A 641 -30.31 -9.16 17.57
C LEU A 641 -30.73 -8.33 18.81
N PRO A 642 -30.35 -7.03 18.85
CA PRO A 642 -30.58 -6.19 20.01
C PRO A 642 -32.08 -6.11 20.33
N ASN A 643 -32.40 -6.26 21.61
CA ASN A 643 -33.77 -6.07 22.08
C ASN A 643 -34.13 -4.58 22.13
N SER A 644 -35.42 -4.27 22.28
CA SER A 644 -35.95 -2.90 22.21
C SER A 644 -35.37 -1.96 23.29
N TYR A 645 -34.77 -2.49 24.36
CA TYR A 645 -34.19 -1.71 25.47
C TYR A 645 -32.71 -1.36 25.27
N VAL A 646 -32.06 -1.89 24.22
CA VAL A 646 -30.66 -1.60 23.94
C VAL A 646 -30.53 -0.13 23.50
N ARG A 647 -29.60 0.59 24.14
CA ARG A 647 -29.25 1.96 23.79
C ARG A 647 -28.18 2.00 22.72
N ILE A 648 -28.35 2.92 21.77
CA ILE A 648 -27.34 3.29 20.78
C ILE A 648 -26.39 4.28 21.44
N LEU A 649 -25.08 4.07 21.32
CA LEU A 649 -24.04 4.97 21.84
C LEU A 649 -23.24 5.62 20.70
N PRO A 650 -22.52 6.72 20.99
CA PRO A 650 -21.53 7.27 20.07
C PRO A 650 -20.55 6.20 19.59
N TYR A 651 -20.18 6.25 18.31
CA TYR A 651 -19.29 5.30 17.62
C TYR A 651 -19.82 3.86 17.51
N ASP A 652 -21.07 3.60 17.88
CA ASP A 652 -21.69 2.31 17.59
C ASP A 652 -21.83 2.14 16.06
N LYS A 653 -21.51 0.94 15.58
CA LYS A 653 -21.77 0.53 14.19
C LYS A 653 -23.03 -0.32 14.17
N VAL A 654 -24.08 0.20 13.56
CA VAL A 654 -25.42 -0.38 13.61
C VAL A 654 -25.73 -1.07 12.30
N GLY A 655 -25.96 -2.38 12.37
CA GLY A 655 -26.35 -3.21 11.24
C GLY A 655 -27.85 -3.21 11.02
N ILE A 656 -28.29 -2.72 9.87
CA ILE A 656 -29.68 -2.45 9.54
C ILE A 656 -30.09 -3.28 8.32
N LEU A 657 -31.13 -4.10 8.46
CA LEU A 657 -31.78 -4.81 7.36
C LEU A 657 -32.92 -3.97 6.80
N GLY A 658 -32.86 -3.67 5.49
CA GLY A 658 -33.89 -2.92 4.77
C GLY A 658 -33.66 -2.91 3.26
N THR A 659 -34.57 -2.24 2.53
CA THR A 659 -34.41 -1.93 1.10
C THR A 659 -33.54 -0.68 0.89
N GLU A 660 -33.08 -0.45 -0.34
CA GLU A 660 -32.22 0.70 -0.67
C GLU A 660 -32.86 2.05 -0.34
N ASP A 661 -34.16 2.19 -0.60
CA ASP A 661 -34.93 3.39 -0.30
C ASP A 661 -35.04 3.63 1.22
N GLN A 662 -35.34 2.58 1.99
CA GLN A 662 -35.48 2.66 3.45
C GLN A 662 -34.15 3.01 4.14
N ILE A 663 -33.06 2.41 3.68
CA ILE A 663 -31.73 2.69 4.22
C ILE A 663 -31.29 4.11 3.87
N SER A 664 -31.58 4.58 2.66
CA SER A 664 -31.26 5.95 2.24
C SER A 664 -31.98 7.00 3.08
N GLN A 665 -33.25 6.77 3.43
CA GLN A 665 -34.02 7.64 4.33
C GLN A 665 -33.42 7.70 5.73
N LEU A 666 -33.02 6.56 6.29
CA LEU A 666 -32.37 6.53 7.62
C LEU A 666 -30.99 7.19 7.59
N LYS A 667 -30.24 7.03 6.49
CA LYS A 667 -28.92 7.63 6.32
C LYS A 667 -28.98 9.16 6.42
N THR A 668 -30.04 9.77 5.89
CA THR A 668 -30.27 11.22 6.04
C THR A 668 -30.38 11.64 7.52
N VAL A 669 -30.94 10.81 8.40
CA VAL A 669 -31.03 11.09 9.85
C VAL A 669 -29.65 11.02 10.53
N PHE A 670 -28.81 10.07 10.10
CA PHE A 670 -27.43 9.97 10.56
C PHE A 670 -26.56 11.16 10.09
N GLU A 671 -26.86 11.74 8.92
CA GLU A 671 -26.12 12.87 8.33
C GLU A 671 -26.64 14.26 8.75
N GLN A 672 -27.95 14.44 9.02
CA GLN A 672 -28.54 15.75 9.35
C GLN A 672 -28.27 16.23 10.78
N SER A 673 -27.78 15.36 11.68
CA SER A 673 -27.67 15.65 13.11
C SER A 673 -26.36 16.32 13.53
N ASP A 674 -25.37 16.44 12.62
CA ASP A 674 -24.07 17.07 12.91
C ASP A 674 -24.14 18.61 13.05
N ALA A 675 -25.32 19.22 12.87
CA ALA A 675 -25.51 20.68 12.78
C ALA A 675 -26.28 21.34 13.95
N VAL A 676 -26.66 20.61 15.01
CA VAL A 676 -27.39 21.22 16.13
C VAL A 676 -26.43 21.67 17.23
N ASP A 677 -26.09 22.95 17.17
CA ASP A 677 -25.40 23.71 18.21
C ASP A 677 -26.34 23.85 19.44
N ILE A 678 -26.42 22.82 20.27
CA ILE A 678 -27.11 22.93 21.57
C ILE A 678 -26.18 23.74 22.45
N GLY A 679 -26.51 25.02 22.64
CA GLY A 679 -25.78 25.96 23.49
C GLY A 679 -25.56 25.40 24.89
N ASN A 680 -24.40 24.77 25.09
CA ASN A 680 -23.86 24.52 26.40
C ASN A 680 -23.23 25.83 26.86
N GLU A 681 -23.71 26.37 27.98
CA GLU A 681 -22.86 27.21 28.83
C GLU A 681 -21.64 26.33 29.19
N ASP A 682 -20.54 26.47 28.44
CA ASP A 682 -19.29 25.75 28.72
C ASP A 682 -18.88 26.07 30.16
N PHE A 683 -18.98 25.05 31.01
CA PHE A 683 -18.51 25.11 32.38
C PHE A 683 -16.99 24.95 32.33
N ASP A 684 -16.23 26.04 32.49
CA ASP A 684 -14.77 25.93 32.55
C ASP A 684 -14.41 25.19 33.85
N ILE A 685 -13.66 24.09 33.72
CA ILE A 685 -13.17 23.31 34.86
C ILE A 685 -12.32 24.21 35.79
N ASN A 686 -11.68 25.24 35.24
CA ASN A 686 -10.89 26.20 36.00
C ASN A 686 -11.74 27.05 36.97
N ASP A 687 -13.05 27.15 36.78
CA ASP A 687 -13.95 27.95 37.62
C ASP A 687 -14.49 27.19 38.85
N ILE A 688 -14.17 25.90 38.97
CA ILE A 688 -14.52 25.08 40.14
C ILE A 688 -13.54 25.38 41.29
N ILE A 689 -14.04 25.98 42.36
CA ILE A 689 -13.22 26.30 43.55
C ILE A 689 -13.74 25.63 44.82
N LEU A 690 -12.80 25.35 45.74
CA LEU A 690 -13.09 24.97 47.11
C LEU A 690 -13.15 26.22 47.99
N THR A 691 -14.33 26.54 48.53
CA THR A 691 -14.56 27.71 49.39
C THR A 691 -15.10 27.29 50.74
N LYS A 692 -14.66 27.96 51.81
CA LYS A 692 -15.20 27.79 53.16
C LYS A 692 -16.17 28.93 53.51
N ILE A 693 -17.29 28.60 54.14
CA ILE A 693 -18.31 29.55 54.57
C ILE A 693 -18.72 29.22 56.00
N THR A 694 -18.70 30.21 56.89
CA THR A 694 -19.14 30.04 58.28
C THR A 694 -20.60 30.45 58.42
N PHE A 695 -21.42 29.57 59.01
CA PHE A 695 -22.84 29.84 59.20
C PHE A 695 -23.08 30.65 60.47
N SER A 696 -23.78 31.78 60.34
CA SER A 696 -24.31 32.50 61.51
C SER A 696 -25.42 31.69 62.17
N THR A 697 -25.65 31.86 63.47
CA THR A 697 -26.80 31.31 64.20
C THR A 697 -28.16 31.72 63.62
N LYS A 698 -28.21 32.76 62.77
CA LYS A 698 -29.42 33.21 62.04
C LYS A 698 -29.55 32.68 60.61
N ASN A 699 -28.62 31.85 60.14
CA ASN A 699 -28.58 31.39 58.75
C ASN A 699 -29.78 30.46 58.41
N PRO A 700 -30.45 30.64 57.25
CA PRO A 700 -31.64 29.87 56.86
C PRO A 700 -31.39 28.36 56.63
N TYR A 701 -30.13 27.94 56.54
CA TYR A 701 -29.72 26.54 56.39
C TYR A 701 -29.42 25.86 57.74
N VAL A 702 -29.26 26.62 58.84
CA VAL A 702 -29.03 26.08 60.18
C VAL A 702 -30.28 25.38 60.71
N GLY A 703 -30.11 24.20 61.32
CA GLY A 703 -31.20 23.33 61.79
C GLY A 703 -31.81 22.44 60.70
N LYS A 704 -31.33 22.51 59.45
CA LYS A 704 -31.73 21.61 58.36
C LYS A 704 -30.62 20.62 58.03
N THR A 705 -31.00 19.44 57.55
CA THR A 705 -30.05 18.45 57.02
C THR A 705 -29.52 18.89 55.65
N ILE A 706 -28.33 18.45 55.25
CA ILE A 706 -27.76 18.76 53.92
C ILE A 706 -28.77 18.46 52.80
N LYS A 707 -29.46 17.32 52.87
CA LYS A 707 -30.48 16.88 51.90
C LYS A 707 -31.65 17.86 51.76
N VAL A 708 -32.12 18.43 52.87
CA VAL A 708 -33.35 19.26 52.91
C VAL A 708 -33.02 20.75 52.90
N SER A 709 -31.78 21.13 53.21
CA SER A 709 -31.33 22.52 53.26
C SER A 709 -31.54 23.26 51.94
N GLY A 710 -31.46 22.57 50.80
CA GLY A 710 -31.51 23.19 49.47
C GLY A 710 -30.18 23.79 49.02
N ILE A 711 -29.16 23.84 49.90
CA ILE A 711 -27.89 24.54 49.67
C ILE A 711 -27.18 24.10 48.38
N GLN A 712 -27.16 22.79 48.11
CA GLN A 712 -26.50 22.23 46.91
C GLN A 712 -27.20 22.64 45.61
N LYS A 713 -28.52 22.86 45.67
CA LYS A 713 -29.32 23.28 44.52
C LYS A 713 -29.27 24.79 44.33
N ASP A 714 -29.36 25.55 45.43
CA ASP A 714 -29.36 27.01 45.42
C ASP A 714 -28.02 27.59 44.94
N LEU A 715 -26.91 26.98 45.38
CA LEU A 715 -25.54 27.40 45.05
C LEU A 715 -24.90 26.60 43.91
N ARG A 716 -25.56 25.53 43.41
CA ARG A 716 -24.96 24.52 42.50
C ARG A 716 -23.58 24.06 42.99
N CYS A 717 -23.50 23.67 44.26
CA CYS A 717 -22.27 23.25 44.89
C CYS A 717 -22.43 21.91 45.59
N HIS A 718 -21.33 21.23 45.90
CA HIS A 718 -21.28 20.09 46.79
C HIS A 718 -20.71 20.50 48.14
N VAL A 719 -21.34 20.01 49.22
CA VAL A 719 -20.81 20.14 50.57
C VAL A 719 -19.79 19.02 50.77
N VAL A 720 -18.52 19.38 50.83
CA VAL A 720 -17.41 18.41 50.93
C VAL A 720 -16.86 18.28 52.36
N GLY A 721 -17.20 19.21 53.25
CA GLY A 721 -16.81 19.11 54.65
C GLY A 721 -17.57 20.05 55.58
N ILE A 722 -17.63 19.69 56.86
CA ILE A 722 -18.14 20.54 57.95
C ILE A 722 -17.12 20.49 59.09
N GLU A 723 -16.68 21.66 59.55
CA GLU A 723 -15.78 21.81 60.70
C GLU A 723 -16.56 22.43 61.86
N ARG A 724 -16.59 21.73 63.00
CA ARG A 724 -17.37 22.06 64.20
C ARG A 724 -16.50 21.84 65.43
N ASN A 725 -16.33 22.86 66.27
CA ASN A 725 -15.54 22.78 67.51
C ASN A 725 -14.17 22.08 67.30
N GLU A 726 -13.43 22.52 66.27
CA GLU A 726 -12.13 21.96 65.84
C GLU A 726 -12.14 20.52 65.30
N ASN A 727 -13.30 19.85 65.24
CA ASN A 727 -13.46 18.56 64.58
C ASN A 727 -13.88 18.73 63.12
N ARG A 728 -13.13 18.12 62.20
CA ARG A 728 -13.39 18.16 60.75
C ARG A 728 -14.06 16.89 60.27
N ILE A 729 -15.25 17.03 59.70
CA ILE A 729 -16.01 15.95 59.06
C ILE A 729 -15.87 16.12 57.55
N LEU A 730 -15.12 15.22 56.91
CA LEU A 730 -14.99 15.15 55.45
C LEU A 730 -16.15 14.33 54.88
N ASN A 731 -16.76 14.79 53.78
CA ASN A 731 -17.92 14.16 53.12
C ASN A 731 -19.06 13.80 54.10
N PRO A 732 -19.66 14.80 54.77
CA PRO A 732 -20.75 14.55 55.71
C PRO A 732 -21.92 13.84 55.04
N GLU A 733 -22.55 12.91 55.76
CA GLU A 733 -23.75 12.23 55.27
C GLU A 733 -24.86 13.23 54.95
N SER A 734 -25.71 12.94 53.96
CA SER A 734 -26.79 13.84 53.56
C SER A 734 -27.82 14.10 54.67
N SER A 735 -27.84 13.27 55.72
CA SER A 735 -28.63 13.38 56.95
C SER A 735 -28.04 14.35 57.97
N GLN A 736 -26.79 14.78 57.83
CA GLN A 736 -26.11 15.66 58.78
C GLN A 736 -26.76 17.04 58.80
N MET A 737 -27.02 17.57 60.00
CA MET A 737 -27.58 18.92 60.19
C MET A 737 -26.49 19.98 60.34
N PHE A 738 -26.72 21.13 59.71
CA PHE A 738 -25.93 22.33 59.94
C PHE A 738 -26.29 22.97 61.29
N LEU A 739 -25.28 23.27 62.11
CA LEU A 739 -25.41 24.01 63.36
C LEU A 739 -24.88 25.44 63.20
N GLY A 740 -25.25 26.32 64.13
CA GLY A 740 -24.67 27.66 64.20
C GLY A 740 -23.16 27.56 64.47
N ASP A 741 -22.39 28.42 63.82
CA ASP A 741 -20.92 28.49 63.86
C ASP A 741 -20.18 27.32 63.16
N ASP A 742 -20.91 26.45 62.44
CA ASP A 742 -20.27 25.47 61.55
C ASP A 742 -19.51 26.17 60.41
N VAL A 743 -18.29 25.72 60.14
CA VAL A 743 -17.54 26.09 58.92
C VAL A 743 -17.78 25.03 57.86
N VAL A 744 -18.55 25.38 56.84
CA VAL A 744 -18.95 24.49 55.74
C VAL A 744 -18.04 24.69 54.53
N TRP A 745 -17.45 23.59 54.07
CA TRP A 745 -16.61 23.55 52.88
C TRP A 745 -17.45 23.17 51.67
N LEU A 746 -17.46 24.04 50.66
CA LEU A 746 -18.23 23.91 49.43
C LEU A 746 -17.30 23.82 48.22
N VAL A 747 -17.63 22.93 47.28
CA VAL A 747 -17.01 22.88 45.95
C VAL A 747 -18.07 23.22 44.91
N GLY A 748 -17.80 24.22 44.08
CA GLY A 748 -18.70 24.61 43.01
C GLY A 748 -18.16 25.79 42.22
N ASP A 749 -18.99 26.33 41.33
CA ASP A 749 -18.64 27.45 40.47
C ASP A 749 -18.37 28.73 41.29
N LYS A 750 -17.20 29.32 41.08
CA LYS A 750 -16.75 30.53 41.78
C LYS A 750 -17.74 31.69 41.63
N HIS A 751 -18.17 31.96 40.40
CA HIS A 751 -18.99 33.13 40.09
C HIS A 751 -20.37 33.06 40.76
N ARG A 752 -21.00 31.87 40.77
CA ARG A 752 -22.31 31.65 41.39
C ARG A 752 -22.24 31.66 42.92
N ILE A 753 -21.21 31.04 43.51
CA ILE A 753 -21.02 31.05 44.96
C ILE A 753 -20.79 32.50 45.45
N GLU A 754 -19.92 33.26 44.78
CA GLU A 754 -19.67 34.66 45.13
C GLU A 754 -20.91 35.56 44.92
N TYR A 755 -21.67 35.34 43.85
CA TYR A 755 -22.91 36.09 43.58
C TYR A 755 -23.94 35.90 44.69
N PHE A 756 -24.16 34.65 45.11
CA PHE A 756 -25.12 34.33 46.16
C PHE A 756 -24.68 34.88 47.53
N LEU A 757 -23.39 34.76 47.87
CA LEU A 757 -22.83 35.31 49.11
C LEU A 757 -22.92 36.84 49.18
N LYS A 758 -22.81 37.55 48.05
CA LYS A 758 -23.01 39.01 48.01
C LYS A 758 -24.46 39.41 48.30
N LYS A 759 -25.43 38.57 47.95
CA LYS A 759 -26.88 38.85 48.08
C LYS A 759 -27.42 38.64 49.51
N GLN A 760 -26.80 37.76 50.31
CA GLN A 760 -27.23 37.41 51.69
C GLN A 760 -26.18 37.72 52.76
N LYS A 761 -25.56 38.91 52.70
CA LYS A 761 -24.46 39.32 53.60
C LYS A 761 -24.77 39.25 55.11
N SER A 762 -26.03 39.26 55.54
CA SER A 762 -26.43 39.20 56.96
C SER A 762 -26.38 37.81 57.56
N ASP A 763 -26.39 36.76 56.73
CA ASP A 763 -26.68 35.39 57.17
C ASP A 763 -25.41 34.52 57.18
N PHE A 764 -24.34 35.00 56.55
CA PHE A 764 -23.04 34.34 56.50
C PHE A 764 -22.01 35.26 57.15
N LEU A 765 -21.35 34.77 58.20
CA LEU A 765 -20.18 35.46 58.74
C LEU A 765 -19.05 35.22 57.75
N LYS A 766 -18.55 36.30 57.12
CA LYS A 766 -17.42 36.19 56.20
C LYS A 766 -16.25 35.53 56.92
N VAL A 767 -15.57 34.64 56.20
CA VAL A 767 -14.22 34.19 56.52
C VAL A 767 -13.21 35.25 56.14
#